data_AF-A0A418DPQ6-F1
#
_entry.id   AF-A0A418DPQ6-F1
#
_cell.length_a   1.000
_cell.length_b   1.000
_cell.length_c   1.000
_cell.angle_alpha   90.00
_cell.angle_beta   90.00
_cell.angle_gamma   90.00
#
_symmetry.space_group_name_H-M   'P 1'
#
loop_
_entity.id
_entity.type
_entity.pdbx_description
1 polymer ?
#
loop_
_entity_poly.entity_id
_entity_poly.type
_entity_poly.pdbx_seq_one_letter_code
_entity_poly.pdbx_strand_id
1 'polypeptide(L)'
;VHQLAASVGLSLHHDGITGTEKQAVADDYALRLSEGVAAGTARLNDLLRPFTSQPFALCLLTNMSLCNTTDSDPFTFFVYNPLAVARSYTIELPINAKNAAVELANGTAVPSVVVPFVPVYSQPIANTAPHQLVVQAHVPPLSWLVYHVTFPKASSSEESTNGWDVVTESIMSAENEFVRVEVNTVTGSLVSLTNKATQTIVNVTSSLLYYQAYGKQGDSCSSGAYLFHPNTSAVHNLPSVTSFKCQKTALLAACVFEFGTWGSLQYKLRAWDHSVVVEWTVWYYRETWNLTLHNEEEKVAANYVPITIATINTVEFANQNKTTTQGLTVRGSMALSVGPVHSAMEFLRVEVHQRHLDALVAVTKLNRQLHLPSNPSVAPRLPRNVGLTSMQIVASTSCLVVRLTHLFSIHEHPVWSTVARVDLNDLLGGHWCTYRVTEVSLSANRIIGPTQNSTLVTLEPMQVRAFQVCEGHNTMNATAVYDPFVTDLAAQDIPIDSDMQAQVVRELKTKVFGENLHMTTSVADDLQLYRVDGLEEGDDGQVLHHGNFVDMTRASLSGFGDDKTNMPATSYLSRWFNTAEVAAGQIHVVVSSVDDMGDQTRWTELNDVLPRRKALQHRGVDSAAISDVSWSDVRAVFDKYTIKQEFPRQAIPAQAMDALDTYLKMIAMSFGPIDASSSDATTRKYFITPIFLHVASAAGANMVLDEEVRGMRVRVHGRLDFVLVRGVTRICLVQPTDGDMTQAMADVLLACEAVADAEDSAVVYGIATDCLSWVFVKRERSHILTAEMSVQVGDDRHLTPESVQRVAETIHAMLMVMNK
;
A
#
# COMPACT_ATOMS: atom_id res chain seq x y z
N VAL A 1 13.18 13.73 -7.36
CA VAL A 1 12.78 12.48 -6.66
C VAL A 1 13.92 12.06 -5.74
N HIS A 2 13.64 11.58 -4.52
CA HIS A 2 14.68 11.06 -3.63
C HIS A 2 15.01 9.60 -4.02
N GLN A 3 16.25 9.31 -4.42
CA GLN A 3 16.63 8.01 -4.98
C GLN A 3 16.35 6.84 -4.01
N LEU A 4 16.73 6.96 -2.73
CA LEU A 4 16.42 5.95 -1.72
C LEU A 4 14.91 5.66 -1.61
N ALA A 5 14.07 6.69 -1.61
CA ALA A 5 12.62 6.52 -1.53
C ALA A 5 12.03 5.87 -2.79
N ALA A 6 12.61 6.15 -3.97
CA ALA A 6 12.22 5.50 -5.22
C ALA A 6 12.66 4.03 -5.26
N SER A 7 13.89 3.70 -4.85
CA SER A 7 14.38 2.32 -4.77
C SER A 7 13.56 1.48 -3.78
N VAL A 8 13.26 2.03 -2.59
CA VAL A 8 12.39 1.37 -1.61
C VAL A 8 10.98 1.22 -2.18
N GLY A 9 10.38 2.28 -2.75
CA GLY A 9 9.05 2.22 -3.36
C GLY A 9 8.93 1.19 -4.48
N LEU A 10 9.97 1.03 -5.30
CA LEU A 10 10.05 -0.01 -6.33
C LEU A 10 10.20 -1.41 -5.72
N SER A 11 11.01 -1.59 -4.68
CA SER A 11 11.16 -2.90 -4.01
C SER A 11 9.88 -3.36 -3.29
N LEU A 12 8.95 -2.46 -2.99
CA LEU A 12 7.62 -2.78 -2.46
C LEU A 12 6.63 -3.30 -3.53
N HIS A 13 7.09 -3.51 -4.77
CA HIS A 13 6.35 -4.23 -5.80
C HIS A 13 5.95 -5.64 -5.32
N HIS A 14 4.81 -6.14 -5.81
CA HIS A 14 4.26 -7.45 -5.44
C HIS A 14 5.02 -8.64 -6.06
N ASP A 15 5.96 -8.37 -6.97
CA ASP A 15 7.07 -9.25 -7.34
C ASP A 15 8.39 -8.53 -7.01
N GLY A 16 8.68 -8.43 -5.72
CA GLY A 16 9.87 -7.76 -5.18
C GLY A 16 10.06 -8.08 -3.71
N ILE A 17 9.30 -7.42 -2.83
CA ILE A 17 9.33 -7.73 -1.38
C ILE A 17 8.82 -9.17 -1.07
N THR A 18 8.07 -9.73 -2.00
CA THR A 18 7.55 -11.11 -2.01
C THR A 18 8.58 -12.16 -2.43
N GLY A 19 9.64 -11.80 -3.17
CA GLY A 19 10.60 -12.75 -3.74
C GLY A 19 10.03 -13.63 -4.86
N THR A 20 8.98 -13.17 -5.56
CA THR A 20 8.29 -13.90 -6.63
C THR A 20 8.81 -13.60 -8.05
N GLU A 21 9.82 -12.75 -8.16
CA GLU A 21 10.53 -12.39 -9.38
C GLU A 21 11.60 -13.42 -9.81
N LYS A 22 12.21 -13.21 -10.99
CA LYS A 22 13.39 -13.99 -11.42
C LYS A 22 14.65 -13.51 -10.71
N GLN A 23 15.64 -14.39 -10.51
CA GLN A 23 16.92 -14.06 -9.87
C GLN A 23 17.55 -12.73 -10.35
N ALA A 24 17.67 -12.53 -11.66
CA ALA A 24 18.29 -11.33 -12.22
C ALA A 24 17.51 -10.02 -11.91
N VAL A 25 16.23 -10.12 -11.54
CA VAL A 25 15.39 -9.02 -11.09
C VAL A 25 15.55 -8.82 -9.57
N ALA A 26 15.66 -9.90 -8.79
CA ALA A 26 16.04 -9.83 -7.37
C ALA A 26 17.41 -9.15 -7.19
N ASP A 27 18.37 -9.50 -8.05
CA ASP A 27 19.71 -8.87 -8.10
C ASP A 27 19.61 -7.38 -8.48
N ASP A 28 18.72 -6.99 -9.39
CA ASP A 28 18.46 -5.60 -9.78
C ASP A 28 17.79 -4.79 -8.65
N TYR A 29 16.83 -5.37 -7.91
CA TYR A 29 16.28 -4.74 -6.70
C TYR A 29 17.36 -4.53 -5.64
N ALA A 30 18.19 -5.53 -5.38
CA ALA A 30 19.30 -5.44 -4.44
C ALA A 30 20.31 -4.34 -4.85
N LEU A 31 20.63 -4.25 -6.15
CA LEU A 31 21.47 -3.19 -6.70
C LEU A 31 20.85 -1.80 -6.50
N ARG A 32 19.58 -1.61 -6.88
CA ARG A 32 18.88 -0.32 -6.74
C ARG A 32 18.73 0.12 -5.28
N LEU A 33 18.50 -0.82 -4.37
CA LEU A 33 18.48 -0.55 -2.93
C LEU A 33 19.87 -0.12 -2.44
N SER A 34 20.94 -0.80 -2.87
CA SER A 34 22.33 -0.42 -2.58
C SER A 34 22.66 1.00 -3.08
N GLU A 35 22.31 1.33 -4.33
CA GLU A 35 22.46 2.68 -4.89
C GLU A 35 21.65 3.73 -4.11
N GLY A 36 20.41 3.38 -3.73
CA GLY A 36 19.55 4.22 -2.89
C GLY A 36 20.19 4.52 -1.54
N VAL A 37 20.75 3.51 -0.86
CA VAL A 37 21.44 3.67 0.41
C VAL A 37 22.74 4.45 0.26
N ALA A 38 23.48 4.28 -0.84
CA ALA A 38 24.65 5.11 -1.15
C ALA A 38 24.27 6.59 -1.31
N ALA A 39 23.19 6.90 -2.05
CA ALA A 39 22.67 8.25 -2.18
C ALA A 39 22.16 8.84 -0.85
N GLY A 40 21.51 8.02 -0.01
CA GLY A 40 21.11 8.39 1.35
C GLY A 40 22.32 8.68 2.25
N THR A 41 23.38 7.89 2.15
CA THR A 41 24.64 8.06 2.89
C THR A 41 25.38 9.33 2.45
N ALA A 42 25.40 9.64 1.15
CA ALA A 42 25.92 10.91 0.65
C ALA A 42 25.13 12.11 1.22
N ARG A 43 23.80 12.02 1.27
CA ARG A 43 22.95 13.07 1.84
C ARG A 43 23.13 13.23 3.35
N LEU A 44 23.34 12.14 4.09
CA LEU A 44 23.70 12.19 5.52
C LEU A 44 25.02 12.94 5.72
N ASN A 45 26.03 12.67 4.89
CA ASN A 45 27.31 13.37 4.91
C ASN A 45 27.19 14.86 4.55
N ASP A 46 26.30 15.24 3.62
CA ASP A 46 25.99 16.65 3.36
C ASP A 46 25.47 17.38 4.61
N LEU A 47 24.58 16.73 5.37
CA LEU A 47 23.98 17.29 6.59
C LEU A 47 24.99 17.39 7.74
N LEU A 48 25.99 16.50 7.78
CA LEU A 48 27.04 16.50 8.81
C LEU A 48 28.24 17.40 8.47
N ARG A 49 28.35 17.86 7.22
CA ARG A 49 29.42 18.77 6.73
C ARG A 49 29.67 20.02 7.60
N PRO A 50 28.65 20.68 8.22
CA PRO A 50 28.89 21.81 9.12
C PRO A 50 29.64 21.46 10.41
N PHE A 51 29.63 20.17 10.82
CA PHE A 51 30.25 19.69 12.06
C PHE A 51 31.55 18.91 11.83
N THR A 52 31.73 18.31 10.65
CA THR A 52 32.94 17.56 10.28
C THR A 52 33.14 17.47 8.78
N SER A 53 34.40 17.55 8.35
CA SER A 53 34.82 17.22 6.97
C SER A 53 35.16 15.73 6.79
N GLN A 54 35.29 14.96 7.87
CA GLN A 54 35.50 13.51 7.79
C GLN A 54 34.18 12.82 7.43
N PRO A 55 34.15 11.94 6.40
CA PRO A 55 32.94 11.25 6.01
C PRO A 55 32.57 10.14 6.99
N PHE A 56 31.28 9.93 7.16
CA PHE A 56 30.65 8.83 7.86
C PHE A 56 30.25 7.71 6.89
N ALA A 57 30.48 6.47 7.30
CA ALA A 57 30.04 5.25 6.64
C ALA A 57 28.97 4.53 7.46
N LEU A 58 28.06 3.82 6.79
CA LEU A 58 27.13 2.89 7.42
C LEU A 58 27.75 1.48 7.40
N CYS A 59 27.95 0.86 8.56
CA CYS A 59 28.39 -0.54 8.64
C CYS A 59 27.20 -1.47 8.36
N LEU A 60 26.82 -1.65 7.09
CA LEU A 60 25.62 -2.44 6.73
C LEU A 60 25.83 -3.97 6.84
N LEU A 61 27.08 -4.43 7.05
CA LEU A 61 27.47 -5.84 7.09
C LEU A 61 28.00 -6.28 8.48
N THR A 62 27.60 -5.59 9.56
CA THR A 62 27.96 -5.98 10.94
C THR A 62 27.45 -7.37 11.31
N ASN A 63 26.30 -7.78 10.76
CA ASN A 63 25.73 -9.13 10.91
C ASN A 63 26.64 -10.23 10.34
N MET A 64 27.56 -9.91 9.45
CA MET A 64 28.60 -10.77 8.87
C MET A 64 30.00 -10.51 9.47
N SER A 65 30.11 -9.65 10.49
CA SER A 65 31.36 -9.17 11.09
C SER A 65 32.31 -8.45 10.12
N LEU A 66 31.75 -7.59 9.25
CA LEU A 66 32.50 -6.79 8.28
C LEU A 66 32.23 -5.28 8.46
N CYS A 67 33.24 -4.50 8.86
CA CYS A 67 33.21 -3.05 8.64
C CYS A 67 34.61 -2.41 8.66
N ASN A 68 35.14 -2.08 7.48
CA ASN A 68 36.47 -1.51 7.23
C ASN A 68 36.88 -0.31 8.11
N THR A 69 35.93 0.37 8.78
CA THR A 69 36.21 1.53 9.64
C THR A 69 36.42 1.16 11.11
N THR A 70 35.87 0.03 11.57
CA THR A 70 35.91 -0.38 12.99
C THR A 70 36.92 -1.49 13.27
N ASP A 71 37.37 -2.21 12.24
CA ASP A 71 38.14 -3.45 12.40
C ASP A 71 39.42 -3.30 13.24
N SER A 72 40.24 -2.25 13.07
CA SER A 72 41.60 -2.20 13.66
C SER A 72 42.03 -0.88 14.31
N ASP A 73 41.55 0.26 13.83
CA ASP A 73 41.93 1.58 14.36
C ASP A 73 40.86 2.12 15.33
N PRO A 74 41.24 2.91 16.35
CA PRO A 74 40.29 3.70 17.13
C PRO A 74 39.36 4.52 16.22
N PHE A 75 38.07 4.54 16.54
CA PHE A 75 37.03 5.11 15.68
C PHE A 75 36.05 5.98 16.47
N THR A 76 35.16 6.66 15.75
CA THR A 76 34.06 7.44 16.32
C THR A 76 32.78 7.04 15.63
N PHE A 77 31.70 6.86 16.38
CA PHE A 77 30.39 6.60 15.83
C PHE A 77 29.36 7.52 16.48
N PHE A 78 28.26 7.76 15.79
CA PHE A 78 27.08 8.31 16.43
C PHE A 78 25.93 7.32 16.34
N VAL A 79 25.01 7.46 17.28
CA VAL A 79 23.73 6.75 17.30
C VAL A 79 22.65 7.81 17.29
N TYR A 80 21.81 7.83 16.24
CA TYR A 80 20.62 8.66 16.16
C TYR A 80 19.38 7.82 16.48
N ASN A 81 18.58 8.31 17.43
CA ASN A 81 17.32 7.73 17.85
C ASN A 81 16.16 8.38 17.06
N PRO A 82 15.52 7.65 16.12
CA PRO A 82 14.37 8.17 15.37
C PRO A 82 13.05 8.18 16.17
N LEU A 83 13.03 7.66 17.40
CA LEU A 83 11.83 7.58 18.24
C LEU A 83 11.59 8.87 19.01
N ALA A 84 10.31 9.14 19.28
CA ALA A 84 9.88 10.22 20.18
C ALA A 84 9.97 9.85 21.68
N VAL A 85 10.72 8.80 22.04
CA VAL A 85 11.04 8.40 23.42
C VAL A 85 12.53 8.09 23.55
N ALA A 86 13.10 8.27 24.74
CA ALA A 86 14.47 7.83 25.01
C ALA A 86 14.55 6.30 24.98
N ARG A 87 15.63 5.74 24.44
CA ARG A 87 15.78 4.28 24.31
C ARG A 87 17.23 3.82 24.46
N SER A 88 17.40 2.67 25.08
CA SER A 88 18.66 1.93 25.14
C SER A 88 18.78 0.99 23.95
N TYR A 89 19.59 1.37 22.98
CA TYR A 89 19.93 0.54 21.82
C TYR A 89 21.12 -0.36 22.11
N THR A 90 21.18 -1.52 21.44
CA THR A 90 22.34 -2.39 21.44
C THR A 90 23.11 -2.14 20.16
N ILE A 91 24.31 -1.59 20.25
CA ILE A 91 25.14 -1.34 19.08
C ILE A 91 26.19 -2.45 19.00
N GLU A 92 26.17 -3.21 17.91
CA GLU A 92 27.06 -4.34 17.66
C GLU A 92 28.02 -4.01 16.50
N LEU A 93 29.32 -3.86 16.76
CA LEU A 93 30.33 -3.46 15.77
C LEU A 93 31.50 -4.46 15.70
N PRO A 94 31.95 -4.88 14.50
CA PRO A 94 33.08 -5.79 14.33
C PRO A 94 34.41 -5.13 14.70
N ILE A 95 35.23 -5.81 15.51
CA ILE A 95 36.58 -5.36 15.91
C ILE A 95 37.58 -6.52 16.00
N ASN A 96 38.83 -6.28 15.62
CA ASN A 96 39.94 -7.23 15.80
C ASN A 96 40.47 -7.21 17.23
N ALA A 97 40.39 -6.07 17.91
CA ALA A 97 40.84 -5.93 19.29
C ALA A 97 40.03 -6.83 20.25
N LYS A 98 40.70 -7.42 21.24
CA LYS A 98 40.07 -8.21 22.30
C LYS A 98 39.37 -7.36 23.37
N ASN A 99 39.85 -6.14 23.58
CA ASN A 99 39.35 -5.20 24.58
C ASN A 99 39.14 -3.84 23.89
N ALA A 100 38.08 -3.13 24.28
CA ALA A 100 37.82 -1.76 23.86
C ALA A 100 37.30 -0.93 25.05
N ALA A 101 37.52 0.38 25.00
CA ALA A 101 36.93 1.35 25.92
C ALA A 101 36.08 2.32 25.10
N VAL A 102 34.83 2.55 25.55
CA VAL A 102 33.86 3.41 24.89
C VAL A 102 33.50 4.57 25.79
N GLU A 103 33.62 5.79 25.27
CA GLU A 103 33.28 7.04 25.96
C GLU A 103 32.34 7.87 25.08
N LEU A 104 31.39 8.57 25.68
CA LEU A 104 30.66 9.65 25.01
C LEU A 104 31.60 10.83 24.71
N ALA A 105 31.25 11.68 23.74
CA ALA A 105 32.01 12.90 23.40
C ALA A 105 32.12 13.93 24.55
N ASN A 106 31.41 13.74 25.66
CA ASN A 106 31.56 14.51 26.90
C ASN A 106 32.52 13.86 27.93
N GLY A 107 33.18 12.74 27.58
CA GLY A 107 34.09 11.99 28.45
C GLY A 107 33.42 10.98 29.38
N THR A 108 32.10 10.78 29.31
CA THR A 108 31.40 9.79 30.15
C THR A 108 31.66 8.38 29.61
N ALA A 109 32.21 7.49 30.44
CA ALA A 109 32.37 6.07 30.09
C ALA A 109 31.01 5.39 29.86
N VAL A 110 30.94 4.52 28.85
CA VAL A 110 29.71 3.85 28.41
C VAL A 110 29.82 2.35 28.66
N PRO A 111 28.76 1.67 29.15
CA PRO A 111 28.75 0.22 29.28
C PRO A 111 28.98 -0.45 27.91
N SER A 112 30.11 -1.16 27.79
CA SER A 112 30.49 -1.90 26.59
C SER A 112 31.26 -3.17 26.94
N VAL A 113 31.05 -4.23 26.17
CA VAL A 113 31.77 -5.52 26.30
C VAL A 113 32.23 -6.00 24.92
N VAL A 114 33.37 -6.68 24.86
CA VAL A 114 33.84 -7.37 23.65
C VAL A 114 33.56 -8.86 23.79
N VAL A 115 32.89 -9.44 22.79
CA VAL A 115 32.58 -10.89 22.76
C VAL A 115 33.07 -11.53 21.46
N PRO A 116 33.36 -12.84 21.44
CA PRO A 116 33.63 -13.56 20.19
C PRO A 116 32.43 -13.47 19.25
N PHE A 117 32.68 -13.20 17.97
CA PHE A 117 31.63 -13.23 16.94
C PHE A 117 31.18 -14.67 16.65
N VAL A 118 29.90 -14.86 16.34
CA VAL A 118 29.31 -16.15 15.95
C VAL A 118 29.23 -16.21 14.42
N PRO A 119 30.04 -17.05 13.74
CA PRO A 119 30.12 -17.07 12.28
C PRO A 119 28.76 -17.26 11.59
N VAL A 120 28.54 -16.52 10.50
CA VAL A 120 27.36 -16.70 9.64
C VAL A 120 27.51 -17.92 8.73
N TYR A 121 28.74 -18.37 8.45
CA TYR A 121 29.05 -19.46 7.54
C TYR A 121 30.00 -20.45 8.21
N SER A 122 29.93 -21.72 7.79
CA SER A 122 30.85 -22.77 8.21
C SER A 122 32.28 -22.61 7.68
N GLN A 123 32.46 -21.81 6.61
CA GLN A 123 33.76 -21.39 6.09
C GLN A 123 34.04 -19.94 6.47
N PRO A 124 35.28 -19.59 6.89
CA PRO A 124 35.63 -18.20 7.18
C PRO A 124 35.53 -17.31 5.94
N ILE A 125 34.85 -16.17 6.06
CA ILE A 125 34.92 -15.11 5.06
C ILE A 125 36.20 -14.30 5.28
N ALA A 126 36.89 -13.92 4.20
CA ALA A 126 38.08 -13.09 4.29
C ALA A 126 37.76 -11.73 4.93
N ASN A 127 38.68 -11.24 5.77
CA ASN A 127 38.59 -9.94 6.47
C ASN A 127 37.46 -9.81 7.50
N THR A 128 36.79 -10.89 7.92
CA THR A 128 35.85 -10.82 9.04
C THR A 128 36.57 -10.60 10.37
N ALA A 129 36.06 -9.69 11.19
CA ALA A 129 36.58 -9.49 12.53
C ALA A 129 36.21 -10.67 13.46
N PRO A 130 37.15 -11.18 14.29
CA PRO A 130 36.92 -12.30 15.20
C PRO A 130 36.08 -11.93 16.44
N HIS A 131 35.95 -10.63 16.76
CA HIS A 131 35.19 -10.15 17.91
C HIS A 131 34.16 -9.09 17.50
N GLN A 132 33.18 -8.93 18.38
CA GLN A 132 32.08 -7.99 18.27
C GLN A 132 32.07 -7.13 19.54
N LEU A 133 32.17 -5.81 19.36
CA LEU A 133 31.95 -4.82 20.40
C LEU A 133 30.44 -4.61 20.57
N VAL A 134 29.93 -4.87 21.77
CA VAL A 134 28.54 -4.65 22.16
C VAL A 134 28.48 -3.43 23.08
N VAL A 135 27.74 -2.39 22.70
CA VAL A 135 27.61 -1.13 23.45
C VAL A 135 26.17 -0.85 23.83
N GLN A 136 25.94 -0.40 25.06
CA GLN A 136 24.65 0.14 25.51
C GLN A 136 24.53 1.63 25.13
N ALA A 137 23.86 1.94 24.04
CA ALA A 137 23.62 3.31 23.63
C ALA A 137 22.26 3.82 24.13
N HIS A 138 22.24 4.47 25.31
CA HIS A 138 21.04 5.15 25.81
C HIS A 138 20.93 6.55 25.18
N VAL A 139 20.00 6.74 24.24
CA VAL A 139 19.92 7.95 23.40
C VAL A 139 18.58 8.69 23.63
N PRO A 140 18.59 10.01 23.86
CA PRO A 140 17.38 10.84 23.99
C PRO A 140 16.45 10.79 22.76
N PRO A 141 15.17 11.19 22.90
CA PRO A 141 14.20 11.22 21.80
C PRO A 141 14.61 12.18 20.68
N LEU A 142 14.44 11.74 19.42
CA LEU A 142 14.70 12.53 18.20
C LEU A 142 16.04 13.28 18.29
N SER A 143 17.08 12.55 18.70
CA SER A 143 18.40 13.09 19.00
C SER A 143 19.49 12.07 18.72
N TRP A 144 20.74 12.52 18.75
CA TRP A 144 21.91 11.68 18.59
C TRP A 144 22.89 11.85 19.74
N LEU A 145 23.73 10.83 19.94
CA LEU A 145 24.91 10.90 20.79
C LEU A 145 26.14 10.41 20.02
N VAL A 146 27.29 11.04 20.29
CA VAL A 146 28.58 10.71 19.69
C VAL A 146 29.41 9.92 20.69
N TYR A 147 30.02 8.84 20.22
CA TYR A 147 30.79 7.86 20.97
C TYR A 147 32.18 7.70 20.35
N HIS A 148 33.21 7.65 21.19
CA HIS A 148 34.59 7.38 20.81
C HIS A 148 34.98 5.99 21.30
N VAL A 149 35.56 5.18 20.42
CA VAL A 149 36.08 3.86 20.74
C VAL A 149 37.59 3.90 20.69
N THR A 150 38.22 3.41 21.74
CA THR A 150 39.68 3.25 21.82
C THR A 150 40.04 1.84 22.24
N PHE A 151 41.25 1.40 21.88
CA PHE A 151 41.77 0.08 22.23
C PHE A 151 42.90 0.23 23.25
N PRO A 152 42.66 -0.02 24.56
CA PRO A 152 43.69 0.09 25.58
C PRO A 152 44.85 -0.88 25.33
N LYS A 153 46.08 -0.45 25.61
CA LYS A 153 47.22 -1.36 25.64
C LYS A 153 47.04 -2.36 26.80
N ALA A 154 47.33 -3.63 26.54
CA ALA A 154 47.02 -4.75 27.43
C ALA A 154 47.50 -4.53 28.88
N SER A 155 46.56 -4.17 29.75
CA SER A 155 46.73 -4.03 31.21
C SER A 155 45.41 -4.07 31.97
N SER A 156 44.27 -3.80 31.31
CA SER A 156 42.97 -4.29 31.80
C SER A 156 42.92 -5.81 31.65
N SER A 157 42.56 -6.51 32.72
CA SER A 157 42.25 -7.94 32.68
C SER A 157 41.18 -8.22 31.61
N GLU A 158 41.32 -9.32 30.87
CA GLU A 158 40.22 -9.84 30.03
C GLU A 158 38.95 -9.95 30.91
N GLU A 159 37.82 -9.47 30.38
CA GLU A 159 36.58 -9.40 31.16
C GLU A 159 36.13 -10.82 31.52
N SER A 160 35.84 -11.07 32.80
CA SER A 160 35.62 -12.44 33.29
C SER A 160 34.36 -13.06 32.70
N THR A 161 34.53 -13.93 31.70
CA THR A 161 33.42 -14.68 31.08
C THR A 161 33.07 -15.89 31.94
N ASN A 162 31.83 -15.92 32.45
CA ASN A 162 31.27 -17.08 33.13
C ASN A 162 30.39 -17.90 32.17
N GLY A 163 30.05 -19.12 32.57
CA GLY A 163 28.97 -19.89 31.94
C GLY A 163 27.59 -19.34 32.31
N TRP A 164 26.55 -19.97 31.76
CA TRP A 164 25.18 -19.84 32.28
C TRP A 164 25.01 -20.68 33.55
N ASP A 165 23.99 -20.35 34.35
CA ASP A 165 23.76 -20.99 35.64
C ASP A 165 23.07 -22.35 35.44
N VAL A 166 23.69 -23.42 35.95
CA VAL A 166 23.22 -24.81 35.78
C VAL A 166 22.03 -25.07 36.69
N VAL A 167 20.86 -25.41 36.11
CA VAL A 167 19.64 -25.76 36.85
C VAL A 167 19.55 -27.27 37.03
N THR A 168 19.83 -28.02 35.95
CA THR A 168 19.98 -29.49 35.95
C THR A 168 21.11 -29.87 34.98
N GLU A 169 21.45 -31.15 34.89
CA GLU A 169 22.47 -31.65 33.94
C GLU A 169 22.22 -31.21 32.47
N SER A 170 20.95 -31.03 32.09
CA SER A 170 20.55 -30.67 30.72
C SER A 170 19.85 -29.32 30.59
N ILE A 171 19.71 -28.54 31.69
CA ILE A 171 19.05 -27.22 31.67
C ILE A 171 19.99 -26.16 32.22
N MET A 172 20.24 -25.13 31.39
CA MET A 172 20.99 -23.93 31.78
C MET A 172 20.06 -22.71 31.78
N SER A 173 20.36 -21.75 32.66
CA SER A 173 19.57 -20.54 32.84
C SER A 173 20.44 -19.28 32.79
N ALA A 174 19.83 -18.19 32.34
CA ALA A 174 20.37 -16.85 32.46
C ALA A 174 19.26 -15.88 32.82
N GLU A 175 19.62 -14.79 33.50
CA GLU A 175 18.68 -13.74 33.86
C GLU A 175 19.34 -12.37 33.90
N ASN A 176 18.52 -11.34 33.73
CA ASN A 176 18.85 -9.94 34.01
C ASN A 176 17.85 -9.39 35.06
N GLU A 177 17.64 -8.08 35.12
CA GLU A 177 16.66 -7.46 36.02
C GLU A 177 15.21 -7.89 35.71
N PHE A 178 14.86 -8.03 34.43
CA PHE A 178 13.48 -8.12 33.93
C PHE A 178 13.03 -9.52 33.54
N VAL A 179 13.95 -10.35 33.04
CA VAL A 179 13.68 -11.65 32.40
C VAL A 179 14.63 -12.71 32.92
N ARG A 180 14.10 -13.93 33.11
CA ARG A 180 14.88 -15.17 33.23
C ARG A 180 14.51 -16.12 32.09
N VAL A 181 15.51 -16.73 31.47
CA VAL A 181 15.38 -17.69 30.38
C VAL A 181 16.04 -19.02 30.76
N GLU A 182 15.41 -20.13 30.39
CA GLU A 182 15.95 -21.48 30.59
C GLU A 182 15.95 -22.27 29.28
N VAL A 183 17.06 -22.92 28.96
CA VAL A 183 17.27 -23.65 27.70
C VAL A 183 17.78 -25.06 27.97
N ASN A 184 17.35 -26.01 27.13
CA ASN A 184 17.81 -27.39 27.16
C ASN A 184 19.09 -27.54 26.32
N THR A 185 20.17 -28.01 26.92
CA THR A 185 21.48 -28.09 26.25
C THR A 185 21.61 -29.23 25.24
N VAL A 186 20.75 -30.25 25.35
CA VAL A 186 20.74 -31.42 24.45
C VAL A 186 19.96 -31.15 23.17
N THR A 187 18.90 -30.33 23.25
CA THR A 187 18.00 -30.06 22.10
C THR A 187 18.09 -28.63 21.56
N GLY A 188 18.71 -27.69 22.30
CA GLY A 188 18.69 -26.26 22.01
C GLY A 188 17.32 -25.60 22.26
N SER A 189 16.38 -26.33 22.85
CA SER A 189 15.00 -25.89 23.06
C SER A 189 14.90 -24.85 24.18
N LEU A 190 14.05 -23.84 23.98
CA LEU A 190 13.59 -22.92 25.02
C LEU A 190 12.62 -23.67 25.92
N VAL A 191 12.96 -23.81 27.21
CA VAL A 191 12.21 -24.59 28.21
C VAL A 191 11.30 -23.70 29.04
N SER A 192 11.77 -22.52 29.43
CA SER A 192 10.99 -21.57 30.23
C SER A 192 11.40 -20.14 29.94
N LEU A 193 10.41 -19.24 29.95
CA LEU A 193 10.62 -17.80 29.97
C LEU A 193 9.83 -17.21 31.14
N THR A 194 10.50 -16.39 31.95
CA THR A 194 9.95 -15.76 33.14
C THR A 194 10.03 -14.25 33.04
N ASN A 195 8.91 -13.57 33.24
CA ASN A 195 8.87 -12.13 33.48
C ASN A 195 8.96 -11.87 34.98
N LYS A 196 10.04 -11.21 35.41
CA LYS A 196 10.37 -10.99 36.83
C LYS A 196 9.52 -9.89 37.47
N ALA A 197 9.02 -8.93 36.69
CA ALA A 197 8.14 -7.87 37.20
C ALA A 197 6.73 -8.41 37.51
N THR A 198 6.18 -9.25 36.64
CA THR A 198 4.83 -9.82 36.80
C THR A 198 4.82 -11.22 37.44
N GLN A 199 5.99 -11.76 37.78
CA GLN A 199 6.20 -13.14 38.26
C GLN A 199 5.54 -14.19 37.34
N THR A 200 5.41 -13.88 36.05
CA THR A 200 4.74 -14.76 35.08
C THR A 200 5.77 -15.72 34.48
N ILE A 201 5.58 -17.01 34.72
CA ILE A 201 6.40 -18.09 34.18
C ILE A 201 5.61 -18.79 33.09
N VAL A 202 6.18 -18.93 31.90
CA VAL A 202 5.63 -19.74 30.81
C VAL A 202 6.64 -20.81 30.47
N ASN A 203 6.23 -22.07 30.65
CA ASN A 203 6.98 -23.21 30.16
C ASN A 203 6.64 -23.42 28.70
N VAL A 204 7.67 -23.66 27.89
CA VAL A 204 7.61 -23.74 26.44
C VAL A 204 8.46 -24.91 25.96
N THR A 205 8.22 -25.32 24.72
CA THR A 205 9.10 -26.23 23.98
C THR A 205 9.26 -25.62 22.59
N SER A 206 10.48 -25.24 22.23
CA SER A 206 10.81 -24.82 20.85
C SER A 206 11.58 -25.90 20.09
N SER A 207 11.47 -25.89 18.77
CA SER A 207 12.25 -26.72 17.85
C SER A 207 12.44 -26.00 16.52
N LEU A 208 13.52 -26.32 15.82
CA LEU A 208 13.73 -25.91 14.43
C LEU A 208 13.39 -27.10 13.53
N LEU A 209 12.46 -26.88 12.61
CA LEU A 209 11.82 -27.90 11.79
C LEU A 209 11.71 -27.43 10.34
N TYR A 210 11.53 -28.37 9.40
CA TYR A 210 11.23 -28.06 8.01
C TYR A 210 10.12 -28.96 7.45
N TYR A 211 9.41 -28.46 6.44
CA TYR A 211 8.54 -29.29 5.59
C TYR A 211 9.34 -29.75 4.38
N GLN A 212 9.14 -30.99 3.94
CA GLN A 212 9.58 -31.40 2.60
C GLN A 212 8.66 -30.74 1.57
N ALA A 213 9.21 -30.21 0.47
CA ALA A 213 8.43 -29.64 -0.61
C ALA A 213 7.80 -30.72 -1.50
N TYR A 214 6.58 -30.50 -2.00
CA TYR A 214 6.04 -31.26 -3.13
C TYR A 214 6.69 -30.77 -4.43
N GLY A 215 7.23 -31.69 -5.22
CA GLY A 215 7.87 -31.35 -6.49
C GLY A 215 7.73 -32.46 -7.53
N LYS A 216 7.15 -32.12 -8.67
CA LYS A 216 6.97 -33.05 -9.80
C LYS A 216 7.18 -32.32 -11.12
N GLN A 217 8.05 -32.86 -11.97
CA GLN A 217 8.45 -32.19 -13.21
C GLN A 217 7.24 -31.96 -14.14
N GLY A 218 7.02 -30.71 -14.53
CA GLY A 218 5.88 -30.31 -15.36
C GLY A 218 4.54 -30.18 -14.61
N ASP A 219 4.53 -30.34 -13.29
CA ASP A 219 3.33 -30.16 -12.47
C ASP A 219 3.27 -28.74 -11.90
N SER A 220 2.22 -27.99 -12.29
CA SER A 220 1.99 -26.61 -11.85
C SER A 220 1.68 -26.49 -10.36
N CYS A 221 1.36 -27.60 -9.68
CA CYS A 221 1.15 -27.64 -8.24
C CYS A 221 2.43 -27.92 -7.46
N SER A 222 3.62 -27.92 -8.09
CA SER A 222 4.89 -27.99 -7.35
C SER A 222 5.07 -26.78 -6.43
N SER A 223 5.65 -26.99 -5.25
CA SER A 223 6.00 -25.90 -4.34
C SER A 223 7.03 -24.97 -5.00
N GLY A 224 7.00 -23.69 -4.64
CA GLY A 224 7.94 -22.68 -5.12
C GLY A 224 7.62 -21.29 -4.57
N ALA A 225 8.17 -20.24 -5.19
CA ALA A 225 8.10 -18.86 -4.69
C ALA A 225 6.69 -18.34 -4.34
N TYR A 226 5.67 -18.73 -5.11
CA TYR A 226 4.27 -18.34 -4.86
C TYR A 226 3.49 -19.36 -4.01
N LEU A 227 3.76 -20.65 -4.21
CA LEU A 227 2.96 -21.75 -3.68
C LEU A 227 3.77 -22.51 -2.64
N PHE A 228 3.39 -22.38 -1.37
CA PHE A 228 3.83 -23.31 -0.34
C PHE A 228 2.99 -24.59 -0.43
N HIS A 229 3.52 -25.64 -1.06
CA HIS A 229 2.88 -26.95 -1.13
C HIS A 229 3.77 -28.00 -0.44
N PRO A 230 3.55 -28.27 0.86
CA PRO A 230 4.31 -29.29 1.56
C PRO A 230 3.91 -30.69 1.08
N ASN A 231 4.91 -31.57 0.98
CA ASN A 231 4.80 -32.93 0.44
C ASN A 231 3.80 -33.79 1.22
N THR A 232 3.73 -33.55 2.53
CA THR A 232 2.72 -34.07 3.47
C THR A 232 2.55 -33.02 4.58
N SER A 233 1.55 -33.20 5.45
CA SER A 233 1.42 -32.38 6.66
C SER A 233 2.52 -32.62 7.73
N ALA A 234 3.46 -33.54 7.49
CA ALA A 234 4.53 -33.87 8.44
C ALA A 234 5.69 -32.86 8.41
N VAL A 235 6.25 -32.63 9.59
CA VAL A 235 7.46 -31.83 9.82
C VAL A 235 8.65 -32.74 10.09
N HIS A 236 9.83 -32.30 9.66
CA HIS A 236 11.10 -33.00 9.83
C HIS A 236 12.02 -32.21 10.75
N ASN A 237 12.75 -32.92 11.62
CA ASN A 237 13.72 -32.31 12.53
C ASN A 237 15.01 -31.94 11.79
N LEU A 238 15.66 -30.85 12.20
CA LEU A 238 17.09 -30.64 11.93
C LEU A 238 17.94 -31.74 12.62
N PRO A 239 19.20 -31.95 12.20
CA PRO A 239 20.13 -32.82 12.92
C PRO A 239 20.29 -32.40 14.39
N SER A 240 20.55 -33.35 15.28
CA SER A 240 20.79 -33.07 16.70
C SER A 240 21.91 -32.04 16.92
N VAL A 241 21.80 -31.28 18.01
CA VAL A 241 22.82 -30.32 18.45
C VAL A 241 24.19 -31.01 18.52
N THR A 242 25.17 -30.51 17.76
CA THR A 242 26.53 -31.06 17.72
C THR A 242 27.46 -30.39 18.73
N SER A 243 27.17 -29.15 19.10
CA SER A 243 27.88 -28.40 20.14
C SER A 243 27.02 -27.24 20.62
N PHE A 244 27.30 -26.77 21.84
CA PHE A 244 26.73 -25.54 22.36
C PHE A 244 27.78 -24.74 23.12
N LYS A 245 27.58 -23.43 23.23
CA LYS A 245 28.42 -22.54 24.04
C LYS A 245 27.57 -21.47 24.69
N CYS A 246 27.41 -21.55 26.00
CA CYS A 246 26.80 -20.50 26.81
C CYS A 246 27.89 -19.63 27.47
N GLN A 247 27.80 -18.31 27.28
CA GLN A 247 28.70 -17.30 27.86
C GLN A 247 27.89 -16.19 28.56
N LYS A 248 28.43 -15.64 29.63
CA LYS A 248 27.82 -14.60 30.47
C LYS A 248 28.88 -13.58 30.86
N THR A 249 28.66 -12.33 30.49
CA THR A 249 29.42 -11.14 30.91
C THR A 249 28.54 -10.24 31.78
N ALA A 250 29.05 -9.09 32.22
CA ALA A 250 28.23 -8.12 32.97
C ALA A 250 27.07 -7.53 32.14
N LEU A 251 27.19 -7.51 30.81
CA LEU A 251 26.24 -6.83 29.91
C LEU A 251 25.47 -7.78 28.98
N LEU A 252 25.98 -9.00 28.73
CA LEU A 252 25.39 -9.97 27.81
C LEU A 252 25.50 -11.40 28.34
N ALA A 253 24.35 -12.07 28.49
CA ALA A 253 24.26 -13.52 28.49
C ALA A 253 23.87 -13.99 27.09
N ALA A 254 24.66 -14.89 26.49
CA ALA A 254 24.34 -15.50 25.21
C ALA A 254 24.62 -17.00 25.21
N CYS A 255 23.75 -17.81 24.61
CA CYS A 255 24.03 -19.22 24.38
C CYS A 255 23.71 -19.63 22.93
N VAL A 256 24.70 -20.24 22.27
CA VAL A 256 24.65 -20.70 20.88
C VAL A 256 24.54 -22.22 20.85
N PHE A 257 23.73 -22.75 19.94
CA PHE A 257 23.54 -24.15 19.62
C PHE A 257 23.82 -24.39 18.14
N GLU A 258 24.71 -25.33 17.81
CA GLU A 258 25.08 -25.68 16.44
C GLU A 258 24.37 -26.97 16.01
N PHE A 259 23.67 -26.94 14.87
CA PHE A 259 22.91 -28.07 14.31
C PHE A 259 23.71 -28.73 13.18
N GLY A 260 24.91 -29.23 13.50
CA GLY A 260 25.84 -29.82 12.54
C GLY A 260 26.30 -28.80 11.49
N THR A 261 25.99 -29.06 10.21
CA THR A 261 26.26 -28.12 9.10
C THR A 261 25.00 -27.48 8.52
N TRP A 262 23.87 -27.51 9.24
CA TRP A 262 22.61 -26.93 8.77
C TRP A 262 22.41 -25.48 9.21
N GLY A 263 22.92 -25.11 10.38
CA GLY A 263 22.69 -23.79 10.95
C GLY A 263 22.93 -23.73 12.45
N SER A 264 22.64 -22.56 13.02
CA SER A 264 22.79 -22.27 14.44
C SER A 264 21.58 -21.53 15.02
N LEU A 265 21.36 -21.72 16.33
CA LEU A 265 20.33 -21.03 17.12
C LEU A 265 21.02 -20.35 18.30
N GLN A 266 20.78 -19.05 18.51
CA GLN A 266 21.37 -18.28 19.59
C GLN A 266 20.31 -17.54 20.41
N TYR A 267 20.36 -17.72 21.72
CA TYR A 267 19.61 -16.92 22.68
C TYR A 267 20.53 -15.81 23.19
N LYS A 268 20.10 -14.54 23.09
CA LYS A 268 20.78 -13.35 23.60
C LYS A 268 19.88 -12.66 24.64
N LEU A 269 20.43 -12.36 25.81
CA LEU A 269 19.79 -11.59 26.88
C LEU A 269 20.79 -10.57 27.44
N ARG A 270 20.60 -9.30 27.13
CA ARG A 270 21.45 -8.19 27.58
C ARG A 270 20.92 -7.63 28.89
N ALA A 271 21.75 -6.91 29.64
CA ALA A 271 21.38 -6.40 30.98
C ALA A 271 20.10 -5.53 30.97
N TRP A 272 19.81 -4.85 29.86
CA TRP A 272 18.65 -3.96 29.67
C TRP A 272 17.48 -4.56 28.86
N ASP A 273 17.53 -5.85 28.49
CA ASP A 273 16.49 -6.47 27.68
C ASP A 273 15.24 -6.84 28.51
N HIS A 274 14.06 -6.38 28.07
CA HIS A 274 12.76 -6.84 28.60
C HIS A 274 12.20 -8.09 27.88
N SER A 275 12.98 -8.67 26.96
CA SER A 275 12.63 -9.81 26.11
C SER A 275 13.88 -10.58 25.71
N VAL A 276 13.85 -11.92 25.69
CA VAL A 276 14.97 -12.67 25.11
C VAL A 276 14.98 -12.53 23.60
N VAL A 277 16.13 -12.24 22.99
CA VAL A 277 16.30 -12.27 21.54
C VAL A 277 16.74 -13.67 21.13
N VAL A 278 16.01 -14.25 20.17
CA VAL A 278 16.33 -15.54 19.56
C VAL A 278 16.76 -15.27 18.12
N GLU A 279 18.03 -15.50 17.84
CA GLU A 279 18.65 -15.37 16.52
C GLU A 279 18.86 -16.76 15.92
N TRP A 280 18.58 -16.92 14.64
CA TRP A 280 18.74 -18.18 13.91
C TRP A 280 19.52 -17.92 12.62
N THR A 281 20.38 -18.85 12.25
CA THR A 281 21.11 -18.83 10.97
C THR A 281 20.92 -20.19 10.28
N VAL A 282 20.53 -20.23 9.01
CA VAL A 282 20.38 -21.46 8.22
C VAL A 282 21.32 -21.42 7.02
N TRP A 283 22.15 -22.45 6.86
CA TRP A 283 23.30 -22.45 5.95
C TRP A 283 23.07 -23.13 4.60
N TYR A 284 22.42 -24.31 4.55
CA TYR A 284 22.27 -25.10 3.32
C TYR A 284 21.21 -26.23 3.38
N TYR A 285 20.64 -26.57 2.22
CA TYR A 285 19.73 -27.72 1.99
C TYR A 285 20.37 -28.74 1.04
N ARG A 286 20.16 -30.06 1.26
CA ARG A 286 20.68 -31.13 0.39
C ARG A 286 19.57 -31.84 -0.40
N GLU A 287 19.81 -32.03 -1.70
CA GLU A 287 18.86 -32.60 -2.68
C GLU A 287 18.49 -34.10 -2.50
N THR A 288 19.20 -34.87 -1.68
CA THR A 288 19.10 -36.34 -1.70
C THR A 288 18.04 -36.90 -0.74
N TRP A 289 16.77 -36.81 -1.11
CA TRP A 289 15.68 -37.57 -0.49
C TRP A 289 14.85 -38.29 -1.55
N ASN A 290 14.95 -39.62 -1.56
CA ASN A 290 14.24 -40.51 -2.48
C ASN A 290 13.06 -41.12 -1.73
N LEU A 291 11.81 -40.89 -2.16
CA LEU A 291 10.62 -41.78 -2.06
C LEU A 291 9.29 -41.07 -2.39
N THR A 292 8.27 -41.88 -2.70
CA THR A 292 6.94 -41.51 -3.24
C THR A 292 5.87 -41.20 -2.17
N LEU A 293 4.70 -40.70 -2.60
CA LEU A 293 3.75 -39.88 -1.82
C LEU A 293 2.28 -40.32 -1.95
N HIS A 294 1.43 -39.86 -1.02
CA HIS A 294 -0.06 -39.79 -0.96
C HIS A 294 -0.51 -39.89 0.53
N ASN A 295 -1.45 -39.14 1.13
CA ASN A 295 -2.20 -37.91 0.81
C ASN A 295 -2.53 -37.18 2.14
N GLU A 296 -2.60 -35.83 2.15
CA GLU A 296 -3.31 -34.94 3.13
C GLU A 296 -2.77 -33.49 2.95
N GLU A 297 -2.97 -32.93 1.75
CA GLU A 297 -2.05 -31.95 1.15
C GLU A 297 -2.36 -30.46 1.44
N GLU A 298 -3.64 -30.06 1.50
CA GLU A 298 -4.00 -28.62 1.53
C GLU A 298 -4.17 -28.00 2.93
N LYS A 299 -4.37 -28.80 3.98
CA LYS A 299 -4.73 -28.31 5.33
C LYS A 299 -3.64 -27.47 6.00
N VAL A 300 -2.37 -27.71 5.70
CA VAL A 300 -1.26 -26.96 6.30
C VAL A 300 -1.10 -25.60 5.61
N ALA A 301 -0.98 -25.60 4.27
CA ALA A 301 -0.75 -24.40 3.49
C ALA A 301 -1.85 -23.34 3.69
N ALA A 302 -3.12 -23.74 3.72
CA ALA A 302 -4.25 -22.84 3.91
C ALA A 302 -4.31 -22.15 5.30
N ASN A 303 -3.51 -22.60 6.28
CA ASN A 303 -3.39 -21.98 7.61
C ASN A 303 -2.14 -21.10 7.76
N TYR A 304 -1.29 -21.00 6.73
CA TYR A 304 -0.21 -20.02 6.71
C TYR A 304 -0.77 -18.63 6.38
N VAL A 305 -0.38 -17.63 7.16
CA VAL A 305 -0.78 -16.23 6.97
C VAL A 305 0.46 -15.34 6.91
N PRO A 306 0.44 -14.20 6.16
CA PRO A 306 1.57 -13.29 6.14
C PRO A 306 1.81 -12.69 7.52
N ILE A 307 3.04 -12.77 8.02
CA ILE A 307 3.46 -12.13 9.27
C ILE A 307 4.54 -11.10 8.93
N THR A 308 4.15 -9.82 8.90
CA THR A 308 5.01 -8.72 8.43
C THR A 308 5.78 -8.02 9.55
N ILE A 309 5.50 -8.40 10.81
CA ILE A 309 5.98 -7.74 12.03
C ILE A 309 6.55 -8.76 13.06
N ALA A 310 6.32 -10.05 12.83
CA ALA A 310 6.98 -11.18 13.49
C ALA A 310 7.32 -12.23 12.40
N THR A 311 8.21 -13.18 12.69
CA THR A 311 8.99 -13.94 11.67
C THR A 311 8.24 -15.13 11.03
N ILE A 312 8.62 -15.76 9.89
CA ILE A 312 9.88 -15.85 9.12
C ILE A 312 9.56 -15.84 7.59
N ASN A 313 10.44 -15.28 6.74
CA ASN A 313 10.40 -15.46 5.28
C ASN A 313 11.26 -16.67 4.82
N THR A 314 10.75 -17.45 3.86
CA THR A 314 11.51 -18.44 3.08
C THR A 314 11.86 -17.88 1.70
N VAL A 315 13.08 -18.15 1.22
CA VAL A 315 13.50 -17.86 -0.16
C VAL A 315 14.00 -19.17 -0.78
N GLU A 316 13.50 -19.52 -1.97
CA GLU A 316 13.89 -20.71 -2.71
C GLU A 316 14.49 -20.31 -4.06
N PHE A 317 15.57 -20.98 -4.47
CA PHE A 317 16.22 -20.77 -5.75
C PHE A 317 16.21 -22.06 -6.57
N ALA A 318 15.50 -22.04 -7.70
CA ALA A 318 15.61 -23.09 -8.71
C ALA A 318 16.77 -22.76 -9.66
N ASN A 319 17.67 -23.72 -9.90
CA ASN A 319 18.46 -23.68 -11.13
C ASN A 319 18.80 -25.09 -11.65
N GLN A 320 18.61 -25.27 -12.96
CA GLN A 320 18.83 -26.55 -13.62
C GLN A 320 20.28 -26.65 -14.13
N ASN A 321 20.96 -27.75 -13.79
CA ASN A 321 22.17 -28.24 -14.47
C ASN A 321 23.35 -27.26 -14.64
N LYS A 322 24.01 -26.86 -13.54
CA LYS A 322 25.49 -26.71 -13.49
C LYS A 322 25.98 -26.39 -12.08
N THR A 323 27.03 -27.09 -11.64
CA THR A 323 27.88 -26.83 -10.44
C THR A 323 27.13 -26.53 -9.15
N THR A 324 27.29 -27.36 -8.12
CA THR A 324 26.71 -27.17 -6.79
C THR A 324 27.05 -25.79 -6.21
N THR A 325 26.14 -24.84 -6.39
CA THR A 325 26.18 -23.54 -5.75
C THR A 325 25.64 -23.69 -4.33
N GLN A 326 26.32 -23.06 -3.38
CA GLN A 326 25.80 -22.97 -2.02
C GLN A 326 24.52 -22.14 -2.04
N GLY A 327 23.43 -22.66 -1.48
CA GLY A 327 22.18 -21.92 -1.33
C GLY A 327 22.36 -20.71 -0.40
N LEU A 328 21.49 -19.72 -0.55
CA LEU A 328 21.55 -18.50 0.27
C LEU A 328 21.48 -18.84 1.76
N THR A 329 22.46 -18.34 2.51
CA THR A 329 22.44 -18.37 3.96
C THR A 329 21.69 -17.16 4.49
N VAL A 330 20.70 -17.39 5.35
CA VAL A 330 19.88 -16.33 5.97
C VAL A 330 20.08 -16.35 7.48
N ARG A 331 20.27 -15.16 8.06
CA ARG A 331 20.27 -14.91 9.51
C ARG A 331 19.09 -14.01 9.86
N GLY A 332 18.22 -14.47 10.75
CA GLY A 332 17.06 -13.72 11.23
C GLY A 332 17.01 -13.70 12.76
N SER A 333 16.17 -12.82 13.33
CA SER A 333 15.95 -12.80 14.78
C SER A 333 14.50 -12.45 15.14
N MET A 334 14.08 -12.90 16.32
CA MET A 334 12.81 -12.57 16.95
C MET A 334 13.02 -12.19 18.41
N ALA A 335 12.10 -11.45 19.01
CA ALA A 335 12.13 -11.12 20.44
C ALA A 335 10.93 -11.77 21.14
N LEU A 336 11.19 -12.55 22.17
CA LEU A 336 10.18 -13.27 22.94
C LEU A 336 10.03 -12.64 24.33
N SER A 337 8.78 -12.42 24.73
CA SER A 337 8.40 -11.89 26.04
C SER A 337 7.12 -12.57 26.51
N VAL A 338 6.87 -12.55 27.81
CA VAL A 338 5.68 -13.14 28.44
C VAL A 338 5.15 -12.21 29.52
N GLY A 339 3.86 -12.34 29.84
CA GLY A 339 3.20 -11.56 30.88
C GLY A 339 1.68 -11.73 30.85
N PRO A 340 0.95 -11.12 31.80
CA PRO A 340 -0.50 -11.04 31.77
C PRO A 340 -0.96 -10.28 30.52
N VAL A 341 -2.12 -10.66 29.95
CA VAL A 341 -2.59 -10.20 28.62
C VAL A 341 -2.44 -8.70 28.41
N HIS A 342 -2.97 -7.85 29.29
CA HIS A 342 -2.88 -6.39 29.14
C HIS A 342 -1.43 -5.89 29.11
N SER A 343 -0.58 -6.29 30.07
CA SER A 343 0.82 -5.89 30.13
C SER A 343 1.64 -6.42 28.94
N ALA A 344 1.33 -7.63 28.47
CA ALA A 344 1.95 -8.22 27.29
C ALA A 344 1.52 -7.48 26.01
N MET A 345 0.25 -7.08 25.87
CA MET A 345 -0.24 -6.28 24.74
C MET A 345 0.32 -4.85 24.75
N GLU A 346 0.44 -4.21 25.92
CA GLU A 346 1.14 -2.92 26.06
C GLU A 346 2.59 -3.03 25.59
N PHE A 347 3.31 -4.04 26.07
CA PHE A 347 4.69 -4.30 25.66
C PHE A 347 4.78 -4.56 24.15
N LEU A 348 3.93 -5.44 23.61
CA LEU A 348 3.92 -5.81 22.20
C LEU A 348 3.69 -4.60 21.29
N ARG A 349 2.64 -3.81 21.50
CA ARG A 349 2.31 -2.66 20.64
C ARG A 349 3.42 -1.61 20.64
N VAL A 350 4.02 -1.35 21.80
CA VAL A 350 5.11 -0.38 21.95
C VAL A 350 6.41 -0.91 21.33
N GLU A 351 6.83 -2.13 21.67
CA GLU A 351 8.08 -2.72 21.15
C GLU A 351 8.03 -2.97 19.64
N VAL A 352 6.88 -3.35 19.08
CA VAL A 352 6.70 -3.49 17.63
C VAL A 352 7.05 -2.19 16.90
N HIS A 353 6.47 -1.07 17.33
CA HIS A 353 6.76 0.23 16.73
C HIS A 353 8.22 0.63 16.93
N GLN A 354 8.75 0.43 18.14
CA GLN A 354 10.13 0.81 18.46
C GLN A 354 11.19 -0.05 17.76
N ARG A 355 10.94 -1.35 17.54
CA ARG A 355 11.87 -2.25 16.82
C ARG A 355 11.82 -2.06 15.31
N HIS A 356 10.69 -1.60 14.78
CA HIS A 356 10.59 -1.22 13.37
C HIS A 356 11.43 0.03 13.04
N LEU A 357 11.52 0.98 13.98
CA LEU A 357 12.34 2.20 13.87
C LEU A 357 13.63 2.07 14.70
N ASP A 358 14.54 1.22 14.22
CA ASP A 358 15.84 1.01 14.85
C ASP A 358 16.77 2.25 14.70
N ALA A 359 17.82 2.33 15.52
CA ALA A 359 18.73 3.46 15.52
C ALA A 359 19.57 3.54 14.23
N LEU A 360 19.76 4.76 13.72
CA LEU A 360 20.75 5.01 12.68
C LEU A 360 22.15 5.09 13.32
N VAL A 361 23.02 4.15 12.97
CA VAL A 361 24.42 4.11 13.39
C VAL A 361 25.32 4.42 12.21
N ALA A 362 26.22 5.39 12.37
CA ALA A 362 27.25 5.66 11.38
C ALA A 362 28.62 5.83 12.04
N VAL A 363 29.66 5.35 11.37
CA VAL A 363 31.05 5.29 11.86
C VAL A 363 31.97 6.16 11.03
N THR A 364 33.03 6.69 11.65
CA THR A 364 34.14 7.39 11.00
C THR A 364 35.43 7.18 11.80
N LYS A 365 36.57 7.64 11.30
CA LYS A 365 37.85 7.56 12.03
C LYS A 365 37.77 8.36 13.33
N LEU A 366 38.62 8.05 14.32
CA LEU A 366 38.57 8.74 15.63
C LEU A 366 38.64 10.27 15.47
N ASN A 367 37.54 10.95 15.81
CA ASN A 367 37.44 12.40 15.79
C ASN A 367 36.96 12.91 17.15
N ARG A 368 37.91 13.11 18.08
CA ARG A 368 37.66 13.65 19.43
C ARG A 368 37.17 15.11 19.45
N GLN A 369 37.18 15.81 18.32
CA GLN A 369 36.68 17.18 18.18
C GLN A 369 35.25 17.22 17.62
N LEU A 370 34.66 16.06 17.30
CA LEU A 370 33.29 15.99 16.79
C LEU A 370 32.29 16.30 17.90
N HIS A 371 31.60 17.43 17.75
CA HIS A 371 30.45 17.78 18.55
C HIS A 371 29.23 17.95 17.64
N LEU A 372 28.21 17.12 17.84
CA LEU A 372 26.90 17.26 17.20
C LEU A 372 25.91 17.85 18.21
N PRO A 373 25.06 18.82 17.83
CA PRO A 373 24.12 19.44 18.75
C PRO A 373 23.03 18.44 19.15
N SER A 374 22.88 18.15 20.44
CA SER A 374 21.91 17.18 20.95
C SER A 374 21.11 17.76 22.11
N ASN A 375 19.88 17.26 22.30
CA ASN A 375 19.06 17.60 23.46
C ASN A 375 19.22 16.46 24.48
N PRO A 376 19.74 16.72 25.70
CA PRO A 376 19.96 15.67 26.70
C PRO A 376 18.68 15.22 27.41
N SER A 377 17.53 15.87 27.17
CA SER A 377 16.26 15.52 27.83
C SER A 377 15.79 14.12 27.43
N VAL A 378 15.71 13.22 28.41
CA VAL A 378 15.17 11.85 28.23
C VAL A 378 13.64 11.79 28.34
N ALA A 379 12.96 12.90 28.58
CA ALA A 379 11.51 12.95 28.69
C ALA A 379 10.84 12.55 27.36
N PRO A 380 9.80 11.69 27.36
CA PRO A 380 9.10 11.30 26.14
C PRO A 380 8.41 12.52 25.51
N ARG A 381 8.49 12.63 24.18
CA ARG A 381 7.84 13.70 23.41
C ARG A 381 6.48 13.28 22.80
N LEU A 382 6.09 12.02 22.95
CA LEU A 382 4.77 11.51 22.58
C LEU A 382 4.18 10.66 23.72
N PRO A 383 2.84 10.58 23.84
CA PRO A 383 2.16 9.60 24.68
C PRO A 383 2.51 8.17 24.30
N ARG A 384 2.46 7.24 25.26
CA ARG A 384 2.85 5.82 25.07
C ARG A 384 1.99 5.09 24.02
N ASN A 385 0.77 5.54 23.78
CA ASN A 385 -0.13 5.01 22.75
C ASN A 385 0.03 5.66 21.37
N VAL A 386 1.01 6.53 21.15
CA VAL A 386 1.26 7.18 19.85
C VAL A 386 2.68 6.89 19.34
N GLY A 387 2.77 6.45 18.09
CA GLY A 387 4.01 6.33 17.34
C GLY A 387 4.22 7.46 16.33
N LEU A 388 5.48 7.83 16.11
CA LEU A 388 5.87 8.73 15.01
C LEU A 388 6.19 7.88 13.77
N THR A 389 5.30 7.86 12.77
CA THR A 389 5.46 7.04 11.57
C THR A 389 6.43 7.66 10.56
N SER A 390 6.41 8.99 10.41
CA SER A 390 7.35 9.70 9.55
C SER A 390 7.43 11.18 9.90
N MET A 391 8.59 11.79 9.68
CA MET A 391 8.78 13.23 9.67
C MET A 391 9.58 13.60 8.41
N GLN A 392 9.04 14.49 7.57
CA GLN A 392 9.59 14.79 6.24
C GLN A 392 9.62 16.30 5.99
N ILE A 393 10.74 16.83 5.50
CA ILE A 393 10.85 18.23 5.05
C ILE A 393 10.23 18.35 3.66
N VAL A 394 9.28 19.26 3.47
CA VAL A 394 8.72 19.56 2.15
C VAL A 394 9.63 20.59 1.47
N ALA A 395 10.51 20.13 0.58
CA ALA A 395 11.67 20.90 0.08
C ALA A 395 11.36 22.26 -0.59
N SER A 396 10.12 22.52 -1.00
CA SER A 396 9.65 23.81 -1.53
C SER A 396 9.19 24.81 -0.45
N THR A 397 9.18 24.41 0.83
CA THR A 397 8.56 25.15 1.94
C THR A 397 9.41 25.03 3.22
N SER A 398 9.25 25.97 4.16
CA SER A 398 9.78 25.82 5.53
C SER A 398 8.83 25.00 6.43
N CYS A 399 8.27 23.91 5.90
CA CYS A 399 7.30 23.07 6.60
C CYS A 399 7.75 21.60 6.67
N LEU A 400 7.30 20.93 7.73
CA LEU A 400 7.41 19.50 7.96
C LEU A 400 6.07 18.82 7.72
N VAL A 401 6.06 17.63 7.13
CA VAL A 401 4.92 16.70 7.21
C VAL A 401 5.23 15.67 8.28
N VAL A 402 4.39 15.63 9.31
CA VAL A 402 4.46 14.72 10.46
C VAL A 402 3.32 13.72 10.34
N ARG A 403 3.62 12.42 10.44
CA ARG A 403 2.61 11.35 10.47
C ARG A 403 2.64 10.65 11.82
N LEU A 404 1.49 10.59 12.47
CA LEU A 404 1.30 9.98 13.78
C LEU A 404 0.34 8.80 13.66
N THR A 405 0.63 7.71 14.37
CA THR A 405 -0.22 6.51 14.43
C THR A 405 -0.58 6.21 15.87
N HIS A 406 -1.86 5.97 16.14
CA HIS A 406 -2.28 5.38 17.41
C HIS A 406 -1.94 3.88 17.43
N LEU A 407 -1.14 3.44 18.41
CA LEU A 407 -0.52 2.11 18.42
C LEU A 407 -1.47 0.96 18.80
N PHE A 408 -2.59 1.28 19.47
CA PHE A 408 -3.54 0.29 20.00
C PHE A 408 -4.86 0.28 19.24
N SER A 409 -5.43 -0.92 19.12
CA SER A 409 -6.80 -1.15 18.65
C SER A 409 -7.85 -0.67 19.66
N ILE A 410 -9.08 -0.42 19.21
CA ILE A 410 -10.22 -0.16 20.10
C ILE A 410 -10.40 -1.37 21.05
N HIS A 411 -10.61 -1.10 22.34
CA HIS A 411 -10.78 -2.10 23.42
C HIS A 411 -9.61 -3.09 23.68
N GLU A 412 -8.46 -2.95 23.02
CA GLU A 412 -7.30 -3.84 23.19
C GLU A 412 -6.58 -3.69 24.54
N HIS A 413 -6.55 -2.47 25.10
CA HIS A 413 -5.95 -2.18 26.39
C HIS A 413 -6.80 -1.18 27.17
N PRO A 414 -7.15 -1.44 28.45
CA PRO A 414 -8.10 -0.60 29.20
C PRO A 414 -7.66 0.85 29.40
N VAL A 415 -6.35 1.13 29.34
CA VAL A 415 -5.79 2.49 29.45
C VAL A 415 -5.39 3.06 28.09
N TRP A 416 -4.74 2.25 27.24
CA TRP A 416 -4.01 2.76 26.07
C TRP A 416 -4.85 2.76 24.79
N SER A 417 -6.01 2.08 24.80
CA SER A 417 -7.04 2.17 23.75
C SER A 417 -8.00 3.35 23.98
N THR A 418 -7.46 4.52 24.35
CA THR A 418 -8.22 5.75 24.59
C THR A 418 -7.61 6.91 23.80
N VAL A 419 -8.38 7.98 23.57
CA VAL A 419 -7.97 9.11 22.73
C VAL A 419 -6.66 9.74 23.24
N ALA A 420 -5.63 9.72 22.40
CA ALA A 420 -4.36 10.37 22.66
C ALA A 420 -4.45 11.88 22.37
N ARG A 421 -3.72 12.69 23.17
CA ARG A 421 -3.50 14.12 22.94
C ARG A 421 -2.00 14.33 22.72
N VAL A 422 -1.63 14.99 21.63
CA VAL A 422 -0.24 15.20 21.22
C VAL A 422 0.01 16.69 21.00
N ASP A 423 1.02 17.24 21.66
CA ASP A 423 1.50 18.58 21.34
C ASP A 423 2.66 18.50 20.34
N LEU A 424 2.45 19.07 19.15
CA LEU A 424 3.45 19.13 18.08
C LEU A 424 4.62 20.07 18.42
N ASN A 425 4.43 21.04 19.33
CA ASN A 425 5.53 21.85 19.86
C ASN A 425 6.52 20.98 20.63
N ASP A 426 6.01 20.12 21.51
CA ASP A 426 6.80 19.24 22.36
C ASP A 426 7.50 18.17 21.52
N LEU A 427 6.80 17.58 20.55
CA LEU A 427 7.38 16.67 19.55
C LEU A 427 8.59 17.32 18.84
N LEU A 428 8.41 18.54 18.35
CA LEU A 428 9.41 19.30 17.61
C LEU A 428 10.42 20.04 18.53
N GLY A 429 10.34 19.86 19.85
CA GLY A 429 11.30 20.40 20.82
C GLY A 429 11.33 21.93 20.92
N GLY A 430 10.22 22.62 20.60
CA GLY A 430 10.10 24.07 20.73
C GLY A 430 10.97 24.90 19.76
N HIS A 431 11.36 24.32 18.62
CA HIS A 431 12.26 24.99 17.66
C HIS A 431 11.67 26.21 16.95
N TRP A 432 10.34 26.38 16.90
CA TRP A 432 9.70 27.54 16.27
C TRP A 432 8.95 28.39 17.30
N CYS A 433 9.05 29.71 17.19
CA CYS A 433 8.34 30.63 18.09
C CYS A 433 6.83 30.70 17.82
N THR A 434 6.41 30.34 16.60
CA THR A 434 5.01 30.28 16.18
C THR A 434 4.82 29.13 15.21
N TYR A 435 3.71 28.40 15.35
CA TYR A 435 3.37 27.24 14.55
C TYR A 435 2.10 27.50 13.74
N ARG A 436 2.05 26.96 12.52
CA ARG A 436 0.83 26.74 11.74
C ARG A 436 0.71 25.25 11.47
N VAL A 437 -0.40 24.65 11.89
CA VAL A 437 -0.69 23.22 11.76
C VAL A 437 -1.88 23.04 10.83
N THR A 438 -1.72 22.26 9.77
CA THR A 438 -2.77 21.94 8.79
C THR A 438 -2.88 20.43 8.69
N GLU A 439 -4.06 19.86 8.87
CA GLU A 439 -4.24 18.43 8.60
C GLU A 439 -4.29 18.16 7.10
N VAL A 440 -3.59 17.11 6.68
CA VAL A 440 -3.42 16.71 5.28
C VAL A 440 -3.69 15.21 5.11
N SER A 441 -3.93 14.78 3.87
CA SER A 441 -4.02 13.37 3.51
C SER A 441 -2.74 12.60 3.89
N LEU A 442 -2.82 11.27 4.00
CA LEU A 442 -1.63 10.46 4.32
C LEU A 442 -0.51 10.59 3.27
N SER A 443 -0.84 10.82 2.00
CA SER A 443 0.12 11.16 0.94
C SER A 443 0.58 12.62 0.96
N ALA A 444 -0.01 13.47 1.80
CA ALA A 444 0.14 14.92 1.86
C ALA A 444 -0.14 15.65 0.52
N ASN A 445 -0.97 15.04 -0.34
CA ASN A 445 -1.37 15.61 -1.63
C ASN A 445 -2.63 16.49 -1.56
N ARG A 446 -3.29 16.54 -0.41
CA ARG A 446 -4.55 17.26 -0.19
C ARG A 446 -4.64 17.72 1.26
N ILE A 447 -5.21 18.91 1.48
CA ILE A 447 -5.58 19.41 2.81
C ILE A 447 -6.94 18.80 3.22
N ILE A 448 -7.07 18.44 4.49
CA ILE A 448 -8.29 17.88 5.09
C ILE A 448 -9.00 18.94 5.94
N GLY A 449 -8.25 19.62 6.81
CA GLY A 449 -8.79 20.54 7.80
C GLY A 449 -8.21 21.96 7.72
N PRO A 450 -8.87 22.95 8.35
CA PRO A 450 -8.38 24.33 8.38
C PRO A 450 -7.02 24.43 9.07
N THR A 451 -6.22 25.43 8.66
CA THR A 451 -4.93 25.70 9.29
C THR A 451 -5.13 26.37 10.65
N GLN A 452 -4.57 25.77 11.70
CA GLN A 452 -4.70 26.22 13.09
C GLN A 452 -3.36 26.77 13.61
N ASN A 453 -3.44 27.68 14.59
CA ASN A 453 -2.27 28.14 15.36
C ASN A 453 -2.02 27.27 16.60
N SER A 454 -2.90 26.30 16.88
CA SER A 454 -2.73 25.31 17.95
C SER A 454 -1.77 24.22 17.49
N THR A 455 -0.84 23.84 18.36
CA THR A 455 0.03 22.66 18.18
C THR A 455 -0.57 21.37 18.73
N LEU A 456 -1.65 21.46 19.50
CA LEU A 456 -2.31 20.32 20.11
C LEU A 456 -3.24 19.62 19.10
N VAL A 457 -2.98 18.34 18.85
CA VAL A 457 -3.78 17.44 18.00
C VAL A 457 -4.22 16.19 18.78
N THR A 458 -5.19 15.45 18.26
CA THR A 458 -5.71 14.22 18.87
C THR A 458 -5.62 13.02 17.94
N LEU A 459 -5.55 11.82 18.51
CA LEU A 459 -5.68 10.56 17.75
C LEU A 459 -6.58 9.61 18.53
N GLU A 460 -7.63 9.11 17.88
CA GLU A 460 -8.44 8.00 18.40
C GLU A 460 -7.75 6.66 18.14
N PRO A 461 -8.16 5.55 18.80
CA PRO A 461 -7.59 4.24 18.53
C PRO A 461 -7.64 3.84 17.06
N MET A 462 -6.59 3.14 16.60
CA MET A 462 -6.29 2.84 15.18
C MET A 462 -6.09 4.02 14.21
N GLN A 463 -6.29 5.28 14.60
CA GLN A 463 -6.12 6.38 13.66
C GLN A 463 -4.65 6.57 13.25
N VAL A 464 -4.45 6.83 11.94
CA VAL A 464 -3.23 7.39 11.38
C VAL A 464 -3.57 8.76 10.83
N ARG A 465 -2.92 9.82 11.31
CA ARG A 465 -3.17 11.21 10.89
C ARG A 465 -1.88 11.88 10.42
N ALA A 466 -2.00 12.78 9.45
CA ALA A 466 -0.87 13.51 8.87
C ALA A 466 -1.09 15.02 9.00
N PHE A 467 -0.05 15.72 9.46
CA PHE A 467 -0.09 17.14 9.74
C PHE A 467 1.07 17.84 9.03
N GLN A 468 0.77 18.86 8.24
CA GLN A 468 1.76 19.82 7.77
C GLN A 468 1.95 20.87 8.86
N VAL A 469 3.20 21.07 9.29
CA VAL A 469 3.59 21.99 10.37
C VAL A 469 4.60 22.99 9.82
N CYS A 470 4.28 24.28 9.89
CA CYS A 470 5.09 25.37 9.34
C CYS A 470 5.45 26.41 10.41
N GLU A 471 6.58 27.10 10.22
CA GLU A 471 6.93 28.30 11.00
C GLU A 471 6.03 29.49 10.65
N GLY A 472 5.46 30.16 11.65
CA GLY A 472 4.34 31.09 11.48
C GLY A 472 4.59 32.37 10.68
N HIS A 473 5.85 32.73 10.41
CA HIS A 473 6.23 33.86 9.55
C HIS A 473 6.16 33.56 8.05
N ASN A 474 6.19 32.29 7.64
CA ASN A 474 6.10 31.91 6.23
C ASN A 474 4.63 31.82 5.79
N THR A 475 4.10 32.92 5.26
CA THR A 475 2.90 32.86 4.42
C THR A 475 3.24 32.23 3.09
N MET A 476 2.99 30.93 2.96
CA MET A 476 2.79 30.34 1.64
C MET A 476 1.54 30.98 1.03
N ASN A 477 1.75 31.83 0.01
CA ASN A 477 0.85 31.84 -1.14
C ASN A 477 1.01 30.47 -1.82
N ALA A 478 0.48 29.42 -1.19
CA ALA A 478 0.13 28.23 -1.93
C ALA A 478 -0.90 28.69 -2.95
N THR A 479 -0.54 28.65 -4.24
CA THR A 479 -1.57 28.62 -5.28
C THR A 479 -2.48 27.47 -4.91
N ALA A 480 -3.74 27.78 -4.64
CA ALA A 480 -4.75 26.80 -4.40
C ALA A 480 -4.85 25.90 -5.64
N VAL A 481 -4.18 24.73 -5.59
CA VAL A 481 -4.72 23.51 -6.19
C VAL A 481 -5.76 23.01 -5.20
N TYR A 482 -6.78 23.82 -5.01
CA TYR A 482 -7.90 23.61 -4.11
C TYR A 482 -9.14 23.84 -4.96
N ASP A 483 -9.64 22.73 -5.49
CA ASP A 483 -11.06 22.63 -5.81
C ASP A 483 -11.81 22.68 -4.46
N PRO A 484 -12.67 23.69 -4.18
CA PRO A 484 -13.16 23.98 -2.83
C PRO A 484 -13.98 22.88 -2.15
N PHE A 485 -14.39 21.84 -2.87
CA PHE A 485 -15.52 20.97 -2.52
C PHE A 485 -15.28 19.87 -1.48
N VAL A 486 -14.26 19.94 -0.62
CA VAL A 486 -14.17 19.00 0.51
C VAL A 486 -13.67 19.63 1.82
N THR A 487 -14.61 20.15 2.59
CA THR A 487 -14.47 20.51 4.01
C THR A 487 -14.84 19.35 4.93
N ASP A 488 -14.16 19.29 6.07
CA ASP A 488 -14.44 18.41 7.20
C ASP A 488 -15.81 18.73 7.85
N LEU A 489 -16.58 17.70 8.20
CA LEU A 489 -18.03 17.75 8.45
C LEU A 489 -18.43 17.86 9.93
N ALA A 490 -17.48 18.03 10.85
CA ALA A 490 -17.68 17.64 12.25
C ALA A 490 -17.78 18.78 13.31
N ALA A 491 -17.53 20.06 12.99
CA ALA A 491 -17.52 21.11 14.04
C ALA A 491 -17.75 22.57 13.57
N GLN A 492 -19.01 23.03 13.59
CA GLN A 492 -19.51 24.18 14.41
C GLN A 492 -20.88 24.69 13.91
N ASP A 493 -21.77 25.04 14.85
CA ASP A 493 -23.13 25.54 14.59
C ASP A 493 -23.14 26.89 13.84
N ILE A 494 -23.48 26.87 12.55
CA ILE A 494 -23.93 28.04 11.78
C ILE A 494 -25.08 27.59 10.83
N PRO A 495 -25.76 28.52 10.12
CA PRO A 495 -27.21 28.46 9.97
C PRO A 495 -27.71 27.28 9.13
N ILE A 496 -28.95 26.85 9.37
CA ILE A 496 -29.60 25.66 8.74
C ILE A 496 -29.37 25.66 7.22
N ASP A 497 -28.45 24.80 6.80
CA ASP A 497 -28.04 24.63 5.40
C ASP A 497 -29.04 23.72 4.65
N SER A 498 -29.02 23.84 3.32
CA SER A 498 -29.62 22.95 2.34
C SER A 498 -29.38 21.46 2.63
N ASP A 499 -28.22 21.07 3.17
CA ASP A 499 -27.94 19.69 3.58
C ASP A 499 -28.81 19.21 4.75
N MET A 500 -29.22 20.09 5.68
CA MET A 500 -30.14 19.71 6.76
C MET A 500 -31.56 19.49 6.21
N GLN A 501 -31.96 20.24 5.19
CA GLN A 501 -33.18 19.93 4.42
C GLN A 501 -33.05 18.59 3.70
N ALA A 502 -31.91 18.30 3.05
CA ALA A 502 -31.67 17.03 2.37
C ALA A 502 -31.70 15.83 3.33
N GLN A 503 -31.13 15.98 4.53
CA GLN A 503 -31.15 14.92 5.55
C GLN A 503 -32.56 14.67 6.10
N VAL A 504 -33.34 15.73 6.37
CA VAL A 504 -34.76 15.61 6.73
C VAL A 504 -35.54 14.92 5.60
N VAL A 505 -35.42 15.39 4.36
CA VAL A 505 -36.02 14.79 3.14
C VAL A 505 -35.67 13.31 3.01
N ARG A 506 -34.41 12.92 3.29
CA ARG A 506 -33.96 11.53 3.26
C ARG A 506 -34.63 10.69 4.35
N GLU A 507 -34.69 11.15 5.60
CA GLU A 507 -35.40 10.44 6.68
C GLU A 507 -36.89 10.24 6.38
N LEU A 508 -37.50 11.17 5.64
CA LEU A 508 -38.92 11.12 5.28
C LEU A 508 -39.19 10.17 4.12
N LYS A 509 -38.32 10.17 3.11
CA LYS A 509 -38.26 9.09 2.12
C LYS A 509 -38.19 7.76 2.87
N THR A 510 -37.20 7.57 3.75
CA THR A 510 -37.07 6.32 4.54
C THR A 510 -38.33 5.95 5.34
N LYS A 511 -39.02 6.91 5.97
CA LYS A 511 -40.28 6.66 6.70
C LYS A 511 -41.45 6.29 5.78
N VAL A 512 -41.58 6.93 4.62
CA VAL A 512 -42.62 6.61 3.61
C VAL A 512 -42.39 5.23 2.97
N PHE A 513 -41.14 4.79 2.81
CA PHE A 513 -40.81 3.45 2.30
C PHE A 513 -40.85 2.35 3.37
N GLY A 514 -40.59 2.68 4.63
CA GLY A 514 -40.47 1.71 5.73
C GLY A 514 -41.71 0.84 5.98
N GLU A 515 -42.91 1.31 5.58
CA GLU A 515 -44.17 0.56 5.75
C GLU A 515 -44.66 -0.14 4.46
N ASN A 516 -44.05 0.11 3.29
CA ASN A 516 -44.43 -0.51 2.01
C ASN A 516 -43.39 -1.54 1.55
N LEU A 517 -43.51 -2.76 2.09
CA LEU A 517 -42.58 -3.91 1.98
C LEU A 517 -42.25 -4.47 0.57
N HIS A 518 -42.57 -3.77 -0.53
CA HIS A 518 -42.45 -4.27 -1.91
C HIS A 518 -41.77 -3.32 -2.91
N MET A 519 -41.04 -2.28 -2.47
CA MET A 519 -40.14 -1.49 -3.33
C MET A 519 -38.71 -1.45 -2.76
N THR A 520 -37.71 -1.46 -3.66
CA THR A 520 -36.29 -1.43 -3.29
C THR A 520 -35.79 -0.01 -3.05
N THR A 521 -34.75 0.13 -2.22
CA THR A 521 -34.20 1.42 -1.76
C THR A 521 -33.79 2.39 -2.88
N SER A 522 -33.45 1.90 -4.06
CA SER A 522 -33.12 2.74 -5.22
C SER A 522 -34.25 3.66 -5.69
N VAL A 523 -35.52 3.27 -5.48
CA VAL A 523 -36.69 4.09 -5.87
C VAL A 523 -36.89 5.27 -4.90
N ALA A 524 -36.25 5.24 -3.72
CA ALA A 524 -36.40 6.27 -2.72
C ALA A 524 -35.66 7.55 -3.05
N ASP A 525 -34.48 7.43 -3.65
CA ASP A 525 -33.61 8.57 -3.93
C ASP A 525 -34.15 9.42 -5.09
N ASP A 526 -34.86 8.81 -6.04
CA ASP A 526 -35.50 9.48 -7.19
C ASP A 526 -36.81 10.24 -6.85
N LEU A 527 -37.32 10.11 -5.62
CA LEU A 527 -38.56 10.77 -5.20
C LEU A 527 -38.38 12.29 -5.01
N GLN A 528 -39.26 13.10 -5.60
CA GLN A 528 -39.40 14.53 -5.27
C GLN A 528 -40.60 14.76 -4.35
N LEU A 529 -40.41 15.59 -3.31
CA LEU A 529 -41.38 15.86 -2.26
C LEU A 529 -41.78 17.34 -2.27
N TYR A 530 -43.08 17.62 -2.30
CA TYR A 530 -43.61 18.99 -2.34
C TYR A 530 -44.55 19.28 -1.15
N ARG A 531 -44.40 20.47 -0.56
CA ARG A 531 -45.27 21.01 0.49
C ARG A 531 -46.47 21.74 -0.12
N VAL A 532 -47.66 21.50 0.43
CA VAL A 532 -48.89 22.24 0.14
C VAL A 532 -49.42 22.81 1.45
N ASP A 533 -49.69 24.11 1.49
CA ASP A 533 -50.17 24.80 2.70
C ASP A 533 -51.71 24.74 2.80
N GLY A 534 -52.24 24.64 4.02
CA GLY A 534 -53.68 24.64 4.28
C GLY A 534 -54.40 23.29 4.13
N LEU A 535 -53.68 22.18 3.91
CA LEU A 535 -54.25 20.83 4.04
C LEU A 535 -54.39 20.44 5.53
N GLU A 536 -55.55 19.92 5.89
CA GLU A 536 -55.88 19.47 7.26
C GLU A 536 -56.81 18.24 7.23
N GLU A 537 -56.80 17.43 8.29
CA GLU A 537 -57.69 16.27 8.42
C GLU A 537 -58.85 16.63 9.36
N GLY A 538 -60.09 16.53 8.85
CA GLY A 538 -61.31 16.82 9.61
C GLY A 538 -61.66 15.73 10.63
N ASP A 539 -62.55 16.04 11.57
CA ASP A 539 -62.93 15.19 12.71
C ASP A 539 -63.47 13.79 12.32
N ASP A 540 -63.89 13.60 11.07
CA ASP A 540 -64.40 12.33 10.52
C ASP A 540 -63.39 11.58 9.62
N GLY A 541 -62.14 12.06 9.56
CA GLY A 541 -61.07 11.47 8.74
C GLY A 541 -61.13 11.84 7.25
N GLN A 542 -61.92 12.85 6.87
CA GLN A 542 -61.91 13.44 5.54
C GLN A 542 -60.81 14.50 5.40
N VAL A 543 -60.15 14.57 4.24
CA VAL A 543 -59.11 15.57 3.97
C VAL A 543 -59.77 16.87 3.51
N LEU A 544 -59.39 17.97 4.17
CA LEU A 544 -59.85 19.32 3.88
C LEU A 544 -58.69 20.18 3.36
N HIS A 545 -58.97 21.15 2.50
CA HIS A 545 -58.05 22.20 2.07
C HIS A 545 -58.69 23.56 2.39
N HIS A 546 -58.07 24.30 3.33
CA HIS A 546 -58.62 25.51 3.96
C HIS A 546 -60.10 25.31 4.36
N GLY A 547 -60.39 24.26 5.12
CA GLY A 547 -61.74 23.89 5.58
C GLY A 547 -62.69 23.25 4.55
N ASN A 548 -62.29 23.06 3.29
CA ASN A 548 -63.16 22.49 2.23
C ASN A 548 -62.76 21.07 1.84
N PHE A 549 -63.71 20.14 1.75
CA PHE A 549 -63.44 18.73 1.43
C PHE A 549 -62.76 18.52 0.07
N VAL A 550 -61.73 17.66 0.07
CA VAL A 550 -60.97 17.23 -1.11
C VAL A 550 -61.12 15.72 -1.33
N ASP A 551 -61.76 15.33 -2.43
CA ASP A 551 -61.78 13.92 -2.87
C ASP A 551 -60.38 13.53 -3.41
N MET A 552 -59.61 12.88 -2.56
CA MET A 552 -58.24 12.41 -2.81
C MET A 552 -58.13 11.45 -4.00
N THR A 553 -59.23 10.83 -4.45
CA THR A 553 -59.23 9.94 -5.62
C THR A 553 -59.45 10.66 -6.95
N ARG A 554 -59.83 11.96 -6.91
CA ARG A 554 -60.22 12.75 -8.09
C ARG A 554 -59.60 14.14 -8.14
N ALA A 555 -58.91 14.56 -7.09
CA ALA A 555 -58.16 15.82 -7.04
C ALA A 555 -57.09 15.85 -8.14
N SER A 556 -56.93 17.02 -8.77
CA SER A 556 -55.88 17.29 -9.75
C SER A 556 -55.23 18.64 -9.43
N LEU A 557 -54.09 18.93 -10.06
CA LEU A 557 -53.31 20.13 -9.73
C LEU A 557 -54.07 21.45 -9.92
N SER A 558 -55.22 21.50 -10.60
CA SER A 558 -56.04 22.72 -10.67
C SER A 558 -56.72 23.07 -9.34
N GLY A 559 -57.02 22.10 -8.47
CA GLY A 559 -57.84 22.28 -7.26
C GLY A 559 -57.25 23.14 -6.14
N PHE A 560 -55.92 23.21 -6.01
CA PHE A 560 -55.23 23.81 -4.86
C PHE A 560 -54.87 25.31 -5.03
N GLY A 561 -55.65 26.10 -5.77
CA GLY A 561 -55.43 27.57 -5.90
C GLY A 561 -54.06 28.00 -6.45
N ASP A 562 -53.41 28.96 -5.78
CA ASP A 562 -52.07 29.48 -6.11
C ASP A 562 -50.94 28.79 -5.32
N ASP A 563 -51.27 27.87 -4.40
CA ASP A 563 -50.36 27.23 -3.43
C ASP A 563 -49.45 26.14 -4.03
N LYS A 564 -49.11 26.26 -5.33
CA LYS A 564 -48.59 25.16 -6.19
C LYS A 564 -47.22 25.44 -6.81
N THR A 565 -46.51 26.46 -6.35
CA THR A 565 -45.42 27.13 -7.08
C THR A 565 -44.28 26.23 -7.58
N ASN A 566 -44.16 24.99 -7.12
CA ASN A 566 -43.15 24.02 -7.58
C ASN A 566 -43.69 22.64 -8.04
N MET A 567 -45.01 22.41 -8.11
CA MET A 567 -45.55 21.04 -8.28
C MET A 567 -45.83 20.61 -9.74
N PRO A 568 -45.34 19.44 -10.19
CA PRO A 568 -45.74 18.84 -11.47
C PRO A 568 -47.20 18.39 -11.48
N ALA A 569 -47.87 18.50 -12.64
CA ALA A 569 -49.31 18.25 -12.80
C ALA A 569 -49.78 16.81 -12.52
N THR A 570 -48.87 15.85 -12.34
CA THR A 570 -49.09 14.41 -12.25
C THR A 570 -48.84 13.80 -10.85
N SER A 571 -48.83 14.63 -9.81
CA SER A 571 -48.38 14.25 -8.46
C SER A 571 -49.50 13.67 -7.56
N TYR A 572 -49.22 12.61 -6.79
CA TYR A 572 -50.15 11.93 -5.87
C TYR A 572 -49.89 12.22 -4.38
N LEU A 573 -50.94 12.45 -3.58
CA LEU A 573 -50.87 12.88 -2.17
C LEU A 573 -50.65 11.73 -1.17
N SER A 574 -49.79 11.96 -0.16
CA SER A 574 -49.51 11.07 0.98
C SER A 574 -49.74 11.74 2.33
N ARG A 575 -50.12 10.94 3.35
CA ARG A 575 -50.84 11.39 4.56
C ARG A 575 -49.98 11.67 5.81
N TRP A 576 -48.66 11.86 5.70
CA TRP A 576 -47.73 11.70 6.85
C TRP A 576 -46.70 12.82 7.04
N PHE A 577 -46.60 13.38 8.26
CA PHE A 577 -45.40 14.06 8.77
C PHE A 577 -45.47 14.44 10.28
N ASN A 578 -44.31 14.57 10.95
CA ASN A 578 -44.15 15.47 12.11
C ASN A 578 -42.69 15.93 12.29
N THR A 579 -42.49 17.20 12.65
CA THR A 579 -41.22 17.80 13.10
C THR A 579 -41.27 18.07 14.61
N ALA A 580 -40.13 18.15 15.30
CA ALA A 580 -40.12 18.25 16.76
C ALA A 580 -40.96 19.45 17.30
N GLU A 581 -42.10 19.10 17.92
CA GLU A 581 -43.04 19.94 18.66
C GLU A 581 -43.75 21.09 17.91
N VAL A 582 -44.76 20.75 17.11
CA VAL A 582 -45.95 21.61 16.94
C VAL A 582 -47.23 20.79 17.12
N ALA A 583 -48.16 21.29 17.92
CA ALA A 583 -49.50 20.72 18.07
C ALA A 583 -50.50 21.39 17.10
N ALA A 584 -51.43 20.58 16.57
CA ALA A 584 -52.51 20.93 15.62
C ALA A 584 -52.07 21.33 14.19
N GLY A 585 -52.51 20.55 13.19
CA GLY A 585 -52.31 20.80 11.75
C GLY A 585 -51.15 20.01 11.11
N GLN A 586 -51.34 18.71 10.88
CA GLN A 586 -50.34 17.87 10.20
C GLN A 586 -50.31 18.14 8.69
N ILE A 587 -49.12 18.45 8.16
CA ILE A 587 -48.92 18.75 6.73
C ILE A 587 -48.78 17.46 5.91
N HIS A 588 -49.39 17.44 4.72
CA HIS A 588 -49.33 16.33 3.75
C HIS A 588 -48.37 16.65 2.58
N VAL A 589 -47.80 15.60 1.96
CA VAL A 589 -46.72 15.71 0.96
C VAL A 589 -47.01 14.82 -0.25
N VAL A 590 -46.57 15.25 -1.44
CA VAL A 590 -47.02 14.73 -2.75
C VAL A 590 -45.83 14.29 -3.64
N VAL A 591 -46.01 13.23 -4.45
CA VAL A 591 -44.93 12.51 -5.21
C VAL A 591 -45.28 12.29 -6.70
N SER A 592 -44.28 12.31 -7.60
CA SER A 592 -44.39 12.03 -9.07
C SER A 592 -43.17 11.24 -9.61
N SER A 593 -43.28 10.62 -10.80
CA SER A 593 -42.27 9.75 -11.46
C SER A 593 -42.37 9.78 -13.00
N VAL A 594 -41.41 9.11 -13.69
CA VAL A 594 -41.30 8.71 -15.12
C VAL A 594 -40.50 9.64 -16.04
N ASP A 595 -39.38 9.12 -16.61
CA ASP A 595 -38.98 9.32 -18.04
C ASP A 595 -37.71 8.54 -18.53
N ASP A 596 -36.76 8.12 -17.67
CA ASP A 596 -35.37 7.82 -18.10
C ASP A 596 -34.95 6.31 -18.16
N MET A 597 -35.54 5.50 -19.07
CA MET A 597 -35.30 4.03 -19.16
C MET A 597 -34.41 3.52 -20.32
N GLY A 598 -33.69 4.39 -21.03
CA GLY A 598 -32.94 4.04 -22.25
C GLY A 598 -31.84 2.98 -22.05
N ASP A 599 -30.89 3.24 -21.15
CA ASP A 599 -29.74 2.36 -20.91
C ASP A 599 -30.13 1.00 -20.33
N GLN A 600 -31.08 1.01 -19.39
CA GLN A 600 -31.55 -0.19 -18.70
C GLN A 600 -32.08 -1.24 -19.68
N THR A 601 -32.79 -0.81 -20.73
CA THR A 601 -33.35 -1.71 -21.75
C THR A 601 -32.25 -2.47 -22.50
N ARG A 602 -31.18 -1.78 -22.93
CA ARG A 602 -30.06 -2.40 -23.66
C ARG A 602 -29.22 -3.31 -22.77
N TRP A 603 -28.94 -2.89 -21.53
CA TRP A 603 -28.19 -3.73 -20.58
C TRP A 603 -28.96 -4.99 -20.16
N THR A 604 -30.29 -4.93 -20.05
CA THR A 604 -31.12 -6.13 -19.86
C THR A 604 -31.00 -7.07 -21.06
N GLU A 605 -31.18 -6.57 -22.28
CA GLU A 605 -31.06 -7.40 -23.50
C GLU A 605 -29.65 -8.02 -23.65
N LEU A 606 -28.58 -7.29 -23.30
CA LEU A 606 -27.22 -7.84 -23.24
C LEU A 606 -27.08 -8.93 -22.17
N ASN A 607 -27.56 -8.67 -20.95
CA ASN A 607 -27.48 -9.63 -19.83
C ASN A 607 -28.24 -10.95 -20.09
N ASP A 608 -29.22 -10.95 -20.98
CA ASP A 608 -29.96 -12.15 -21.40
C ASP A 608 -29.20 -12.99 -22.44
N VAL A 609 -28.38 -12.37 -23.30
CA VAL A 609 -27.58 -13.08 -24.32
C VAL A 609 -26.15 -13.43 -23.87
N LEU A 610 -25.61 -12.72 -22.88
CA LEU A 610 -24.25 -12.95 -22.38
C LEU A 610 -24.09 -14.36 -21.76
N PRO A 611 -23.06 -15.12 -22.17
CA PRO A 611 -22.94 -16.53 -21.80
C PRO A 611 -22.65 -16.73 -20.30
N ARG A 612 -23.62 -17.32 -19.57
CA ARG A 612 -23.46 -17.71 -18.15
C ARG A 612 -22.48 -18.89 -17.92
N ARG A 613 -21.73 -19.32 -18.93
CA ARG A 613 -20.89 -20.53 -18.90
C ARG A 613 -19.43 -20.27 -19.30
N LYS A 614 -18.70 -19.60 -18.42
CA LYS A 614 -17.32 -19.95 -18.01
C LYS A 614 -16.84 -19.14 -16.80
N ALA A 615 -17.74 -18.87 -15.84
CA ALA A 615 -17.36 -18.28 -14.56
C ALA A 615 -16.41 -19.23 -13.80
N LEU A 616 -15.10 -19.03 -13.97
CA LEU A 616 -14.09 -19.60 -13.08
C LEU A 616 -14.35 -19.09 -11.65
N GLN A 617 -14.13 -19.96 -10.67
CA GLN A 617 -14.62 -19.79 -9.29
C GLN A 617 -13.85 -18.71 -8.50
N HIS A 618 -14.02 -17.44 -8.86
CA HIS A 618 -13.57 -16.31 -8.08
C HIS A 618 -14.73 -15.38 -7.72
N ARG A 619 -15.15 -15.47 -6.44
CA ARG A 619 -15.97 -14.47 -5.72
C ARG A 619 -17.35 -14.14 -6.30
N GLY A 620 -18.14 -15.17 -6.64
CA GLY A 620 -19.60 -15.14 -6.46
C GLY A 620 -20.40 -14.06 -7.21
N VAL A 621 -19.95 -13.59 -8.38
CA VAL A 621 -20.71 -12.68 -9.25
C VAL A 621 -20.70 -13.20 -10.68
N ASP A 622 -21.88 -13.33 -11.29
CA ASP A 622 -22.04 -13.75 -12.69
C ASP A 622 -21.69 -12.59 -13.66
N SER A 623 -20.46 -12.53 -14.15
CA SER A 623 -20.06 -11.61 -15.23
C SER A 623 -19.15 -12.27 -16.27
N ALA A 624 -19.43 -12.06 -17.56
CA ALA A 624 -18.65 -12.58 -18.68
C ALA A 624 -17.38 -11.74 -18.94
N ALA A 625 -16.30 -12.37 -19.37
CA ALA A 625 -15.11 -11.64 -19.84
C ALA A 625 -15.36 -11.12 -21.27
N ILE A 626 -15.01 -9.87 -21.56
CA ILE A 626 -15.28 -9.24 -22.88
C ILE A 626 -14.71 -10.10 -24.03
N SER A 627 -13.45 -10.54 -23.90
CA SER A 627 -12.74 -11.38 -24.87
C SER A 627 -13.33 -12.78 -25.09
N ASP A 628 -14.20 -13.24 -24.19
CA ASP A 628 -14.83 -14.57 -24.26
C ASP A 628 -16.20 -14.55 -24.97
N VAL A 629 -16.70 -13.35 -25.33
CA VAL A 629 -18.02 -13.16 -25.94
C VAL A 629 -17.86 -12.94 -27.44
N SER A 630 -18.41 -13.84 -28.26
CA SER A 630 -18.28 -13.73 -29.71
C SER A 630 -19.22 -12.66 -30.27
N TRP A 631 -18.88 -12.07 -31.43
CA TRP A 631 -19.81 -11.18 -32.14
C TRP A 631 -21.18 -11.83 -32.38
N SER A 632 -21.22 -13.14 -32.68
CA SER A 632 -22.47 -13.88 -32.86
C SER A 632 -23.40 -13.86 -31.65
N ASP A 633 -22.87 -13.75 -30.43
CA ASP A 633 -23.67 -13.75 -29.20
C ASP A 633 -24.38 -12.41 -28.99
N VAL A 634 -23.71 -11.30 -29.31
CA VAL A 634 -24.18 -9.92 -29.00
C VAL A 634 -24.74 -9.16 -30.21
N ARG A 635 -24.47 -9.63 -31.44
CA ARG A 635 -24.90 -8.99 -32.68
C ARG A 635 -26.38 -8.62 -32.70
N ALA A 636 -27.26 -9.54 -32.30
CA ALA A 636 -28.71 -9.32 -32.37
C ALA A 636 -29.17 -8.15 -31.49
N VAL A 637 -28.44 -7.86 -30.41
CA VAL A 637 -28.70 -6.72 -29.53
C VAL A 637 -28.08 -5.46 -30.15
N PHE A 638 -26.79 -5.48 -30.53
CA PHE A 638 -26.13 -4.28 -31.06
C PHE A 638 -26.68 -3.81 -32.42
N ASP A 639 -27.05 -4.73 -33.33
CA ASP A 639 -27.65 -4.39 -34.64
C ASP A 639 -28.99 -3.61 -34.47
N LYS A 640 -29.70 -3.77 -33.34
CA LYS A 640 -30.95 -3.03 -33.02
C LYS A 640 -30.71 -1.55 -32.69
N TYR A 641 -29.57 -1.23 -32.09
CA TYR A 641 -29.23 0.12 -31.63
C TYR A 641 -28.23 0.84 -32.55
N THR A 642 -27.62 0.15 -33.51
CA THR A 642 -26.52 0.69 -34.33
C THR A 642 -27.03 1.45 -35.55
N ILE A 643 -26.51 2.66 -35.75
CA ILE A 643 -26.78 3.54 -36.89
C ILE A 643 -25.44 3.88 -37.55
N LYS A 644 -25.29 3.58 -38.85
CA LYS A 644 -24.09 3.98 -39.60
C LYS A 644 -24.14 5.48 -39.92
N GLN A 645 -23.11 6.22 -39.54
CA GLN A 645 -23.02 7.67 -39.73
C GLN A 645 -21.55 8.09 -39.91
N GLU A 646 -21.26 9.04 -40.80
CA GLU A 646 -19.92 9.64 -40.89
C GLU A 646 -19.59 10.49 -39.66
N PHE A 647 -18.39 10.33 -39.11
CA PHE A 647 -17.92 11.09 -37.96
C PHE A 647 -17.31 12.42 -38.42
N PRO A 648 -17.46 13.51 -37.65
CA PRO A 648 -16.82 14.78 -37.96
C PRO A 648 -15.29 14.64 -37.93
N ARG A 649 -14.59 15.47 -38.70
CA ARG A 649 -13.13 15.55 -38.74
C ARG A 649 -12.66 16.93 -38.30
N GLN A 650 -11.58 16.97 -37.54
CA GLN A 650 -10.95 18.21 -37.08
C GLN A 650 -9.47 18.22 -37.39
N ALA A 651 -9.05 19.20 -38.18
CA ALA A 651 -7.67 19.37 -38.63
C ALA A 651 -6.67 19.34 -37.46
N ILE A 652 -5.59 18.59 -37.64
CA ILE A 652 -4.43 18.52 -36.74
C ILE A 652 -3.35 19.48 -37.28
N PRO A 653 -2.54 20.12 -36.41
CA PRO A 653 -1.44 20.97 -36.87
C PRO A 653 -0.51 20.23 -37.84
N ALA A 654 -0.19 20.84 -38.99
CA ALA A 654 0.60 20.21 -40.05
C ALA A 654 1.94 19.62 -39.53
N GLN A 655 2.62 20.35 -38.64
CA GLN A 655 3.86 19.89 -37.98
C GLN A 655 3.71 18.55 -37.23
N ALA A 656 2.54 18.27 -36.64
CA ALA A 656 2.28 17.01 -35.96
C ALA A 656 1.98 15.87 -36.95
N MET A 657 1.36 16.19 -38.10
CA MET A 657 1.18 15.24 -39.20
C MET A 657 2.50 14.89 -39.90
N ASP A 658 3.37 15.88 -40.15
CA ASP A 658 4.70 15.68 -40.72
C ASP A 658 5.58 14.80 -39.82
N ALA A 659 5.50 15.01 -38.49
CA ALA A 659 6.19 14.19 -37.50
C ALA A 659 5.66 12.74 -37.48
N LEU A 660 4.33 12.57 -37.56
CA LEU A 660 3.68 11.25 -37.61
C LEU A 660 4.07 10.47 -38.88
N ASP A 661 4.02 11.11 -40.05
CA ASP A 661 4.46 10.52 -41.32
C ASP A 661 5.93 10.07 -41.28
N THR A 662 6.80 10.93 -40.74
CA THR A 662 8.22 10.60 -40.53
C THR A 662 8.38 9.38 -39.61
N TYR A 663 7.60 9.31 -38.52
CA TYR A 663 7.67 8.21 -37.56
C TYR A 663 7.18 6.87 -38.15
N LEU A 664 6.06 6.88 -38.88
CA LEU A 664 5.51 5.70 -39.55
C LEU A 664 6.47 5.16 -40.62
N LYS A 665 7.18 6.05 -41.34
CA LYS A 665 8.24 5.66 -42.29
C LYS A 665 9.44 5.00 -41.60
N MET A 666 9.88 5.50 -40.44
CA MET A 666 10.96 4.86 -39.67
C MET A 666 10.57 3.47 -39.16
N ILE A 667 9.31 3.26 -38.74
CA ILE A 667 8.81 1.94 -38.35
C ILE A 667 8.81 0.99 -39.56
N ALA A 668 8.27 1.43 -40.71
CA ALA A 668 8.24 0.62 -41.93
C ALA A 668 9.65 0.21 -42.42
N MET A 669 10.65 1.08 -42.26
CA MET A 669 12.05 0.76 -42.54
C MET A 669 12.66 -0.25 -41.56
N SER A 670 12.17 -0.30 -40.31
CA SER A 670 12.73 -1.12 -39.23
C SER A 670 12.08 -2.49 -39.10
N PHE A 671 10.77 -2.57 -39.29
CA PHE A 671 9.95 -3.78 -39.11
C PHE A 671 9.39 -4.34 -40.44
N GLY A 672 9.60 -3.64 -41.55
CA GLY A 672 8.97 -3.93 -42.84
C GLY A 672 7.64 -3.18 -43.01
N PRO A 673 7.10 -3.15 -44.25
CA PRO A 673 5.81 -2.54 -44.52
C PRO A 673 4.68 -3.33 -43.84
N ILE A 674 3.65 -2.63 -43.37
CA ILE A 674 2.49 -3.29 -42.76
C ILE A 674 1.66 -4.04 -43.81
N ASP A 675 1.29 -5.27 -43.49
CA ASP A 675 0.56 -6.19 -44.35
C ASP A 675 -0.52 -6.90 -43.54
N ALA A 676 -1.78 -6.75 -43.98
CA ALA A 676 -2.96 -7.33 -43.36
C ALA A 676 -2.88 -8.87 -43.20
N SER A 677 -2.09 -9.55 -44.03
CA SER A 677 -1.98 -11.01 -44.07
C SER A 677 -0.78 -11.61 -43.33
N SER A 678 0.23 -10.80 -42.99
CA SER A 678 1.50 -11.29 -42.40
C SER A 678 2.02 -10.52 -41.19
N SER A 679 1.51 -9.32 -40.90
CA SER A 679 1.85 -8.58 -39.68
C SER A 679 1.07 -9.11 -38.48
N ASP A 680 1.79 -9.55 -37.45
CA ASP A 680 1.21 -9.99 -36.17
C ASP A 680 0.66 -8.81 -35.35
N ALA A 681 -0.12 -9.11 -34.30
CA ALA A 681 -0.70 -8.08 -33.42
C ALA A 681 0.39 -7.19 -32.79
N THR A 682 1.54 -7.77 -32.43
CA THR A 682 2.70 -7.04 -31.87
C THR A 682 3.24 -5.99 -32.85
N THR A 683 3.41 -6.35 -34.12
CA THR A 683 3.90 -5.43 -35.16
C THR A 683 2.89 -4.31 -35.42
N ARG A 684 1.59 -4.63 -35.48
CA ARG A 684 0.52 -3.63 -35.67
C ARG A 684 0.49 -2.58 -34.55
N LYS A 685 0.75 -2.98 -33.29
CA LYS A 685 0.85 -2.03 -32.15
C LYS A 685 1.86 -0.90 -32.40
N TYR A 686 2.98 -1.16 -33.09
CA TYR A 686 3.96 -0.12 -33.41
C TYR A 686 3.48 0.90 -34.45
N PHE A 687 2.58 0.54 -35.38
CA PHE A 687 2.00 1.48 -36.34
C PHE A 687 0.78 2.23 -35.78
N ILE A 688 0.02 1.60 -34.88
CA ILE A 688 -1.19 2.19 -34.26
C ILE A 688 -0.80 3.23 -33.20
N THR A 689 0.11 2.88 -32.29
CA THR A 689 0.48 3.71 -31.12
C THR A 689 0.91 5.14 -31.48
N PRO A 690 1.72 5.39 -32.54
CA PRO A 690 2.13 6.74 -32.92
C PRO A 690 0.97 7.63 -33.35
N ILE A 691 -0.04 7.08 -34.05
CA ILE A 691 -1.22 7.84 -34.48
C ILE A 691 -1.94 8.38 -33.25
N PHE A 692 -2.21 7.52 -32.27
CA PHE A 692 -2.83 7.90 -31.00
C PHE A 692 -1.98 8.88 -30.19
N LEU A 693 -0.66 8.67 -30.11
CA LEU A 693 0.25 9.55 -29.37
C LEU A 693 0.28 10.98 -29.94
N HIS A 694 0.34 11.12 -31.27
CA HIS A 694 0.35 12.43 -31.93
C HIS A 694 -1.01 13.14 -31.82
N VAL A 695 -2.13 12.40 -31.95
CA VAL A 695 -3.48 12.96 -31.76
C VAL A 695 -3.72 13.39 -30.32
N ALA A 696 -3.36 12.54 -29.34
CA ALA A 696 -3.52 12.85 -27.91
C ALA A 696 -2.69 14.08 -27.50
N SER A 697 -1.44 14.17 -27.98
CA SER A 697 -0.58 15.34 -27.80
C SER A 697 -1.19 16.61 -28.40
N ALA A 698 -1.69 16.55 -29.64
CA ALA A 698 -2.35 17.68 -30.30
C ALA A 698 -3.66 18.12 -29.60
N ALA A 699 -4.39 17.18 -29.00
CA ALA A 699 -5.62 17.45 -28.27
C ALA A 699 -5.39 17.90 -26.80
N GLY A 700 -4.23 17.63 -26.22
CA GLY A 700 -4.02 17.71 -24.77
C GLY A 700 -4.82 16.64 -24.00
N ALA A 701 -4.90 15.43 -24.55
CA ALA A 701 -5.51 14.26 -23.92
C ALA A 701 -4.45 13.36 -23.27
N ASN A 702 -4.82 12.69 -22.18
CA ASN A 702 -4.00 11.67 -21.55
C ASN A 702 -4.24 10.30 -22.19
N MET A 703 -3.23 9.44 -22.15
CA MET A 703 -3.27 8.07 -22.67
C MET A 703 -3.00 7.09 -21.52
N VAL A 704 -4.01 6.29 -21.18
CA VAL A 704 -3.98 5.27 -20.13
C VAL A 704 -3.76 3.90 -20.77
N LEU A 705 -2.99 3.03 -20.12
CA LEU A 705 -2.60 1.70 -20.61
C LEU A 705 -3.15 0.62 -19.66
N ASP A 706 -3.52 -0.55 -20.20
CA ASP A 706 -3.95 -1.73 -19.44
C ASP A 706 -5.07 -1.42 -18.41
N GLU A 707 -6.08 -0.67 -18.85
CA GLU A 707 -7.17 -0.23 -17.97
C GLU A 707 -8.23 -1.33 -17.80
N GLU A 708 -8.51 -1.72 -16.56
CA GLU A 708 -9.55 -2.69 -16.22
C GLU A 708 -10.91 -2.00 -16.14
N VAL A 709 -11.89 -2.53 -16.87
CA VAL A 709 -13.27 -2.02 -16.94
C VAL A 709 -14.24 -3.11 -16.52
N ARG A 710 -15.21 -2.77 -15.68
CA ARG A 710 -16.24 -3.69 -15.18
C ARG A 710 -17.58 -2.99 -15.05
N GLY A 711 -18.61 -3.54 -15.71
CA GLY A 711 -19.99 -3.11 -15.51
C GLY A 711 -20.56 -3.58 -14.17
N MET A 712 -21.45 -2.77 -13.60
CA MET A 712 -22.25 -3.04 -12.40
C MET A 712 -23.67 -3.51 -12.76
N ARG A 713 -24.28 -2.88 -13.77
CA ARG A 713 -25.61 -3.17 -14.34
C ARG A 713 -25.49 -4.08 -15.57
N VAL A 714 -24.49 -3.89 -16.43
CA VAL A 714 -24.14 -4.81 -17.54
C VAL A 714 -23.07 -5.81 -17.07
N ARG A 715 -23.32 -7.10 -17.24
CA ARG A 715 -22.55 -8.18 -16.63
C ARG A 715 -21.29 -8.55 -17.43
N VAL A 716 -20.45 -7.57 -17.72
CA VAL A 716 -19.17 -7.77 -18.41
C VAL A 716 -17.99 -7.15 -17.67
N HIS A 717 -16.81 -7.72 -17.89
CA HIS A 717 -15.54 -7.20 -17.40
C HIS A 717 -14.41 -7.49 -18.41
N GLY A 718 -13.37 -6.67 -18.44
CA GLY A 718 -12.24 -6.88 -19.32
C GLY A 718 -11.15 -5.84 -19.12
N ARG A 719 -10.09 -5.91 -19.95
CA ARG A 719 -8.99 -4.96 -19.97
C ARG A 719 -8.87 -4.33 -21.35
N LEU A 720 -8.50 -3.06 -21.37
CA LEU A 720 -8.32 -2.27 -22.59
C LEU A 720 -6.83 -1.98 -22.80
N ASP A 721 -6.34 -2.26 -24.01
CA ASP A 721 -4.96 -1.98 -24.40
C ASP A 721 -4.60 -0.50 -24.18
N PHE A 722 -5.52 0.39 -24.60
CA PHE A 722 -5.36 1.84 -24.48
C PHE A 722 -6.71 2.54 -24.26
N VAL A 723 -6.71 3.60 -23.46
CA VAL A 723 -7.84 4.54 -23.34
C VAL A 723 -7.33 5.97 -23.42
N LEU A 724 -7.92 6.77 -24.32
CA LEU A 724 -7.68 8.21 -24.33
C LEU A 724 -8.70 8.92 -23.44
N VAL A 725 -8.21 9.82 -22.57
CA VAL A 725 -9.04 10.54 -21.59
C VAL A 725 -8.79 12.04 -21.70
N ARG A 726 -9.85 12.83 -21.86
CA ARG A 726 -9.80 14.29 -21.86
C ARG A 726 -11.06 14.88 -21.21
N GLY A 727 -10.92 15.40 -19.99
CA GLY A 727 -12.08 15.78 -19.18
C GLY A 727 -12.95 14.56 -18.92
N VAL A 728 -14.25 14.65 -19.23
CA VAL A 728 -15.21 13.54 -19.16
C VAL A 728 -15.25 12.66 -20.42
N THR A 729 -14.53 13.04 -21.48
CA THR A 729 -14.54 12.29 -22.74
C THR A 729 -13.54 11.14 -22.69
N ARG A 730 -14.03 9.92 -22.93
CA ARG A 730 -13.24 8.68 -23.00
C ARG A 730 -13.34 8.02 -24.37
N ILE A 731 -12.21 7.56 -24.91
CA ILE A 731 -12.13 6.76 -26.13
C ILE A 731 -11.44 5.43 -25.80
N CYS A 732 -12.20 4.33 -25.80
CA CYS A 732 -11.70 2.96 -25.61
C CYS A 732 -11.09 2.43 -26.92
N LEU A 733 -9.88 1.87 -26.89
CA LEU A 733 -9.25 1.25 -28.05
C LEU A 733 -9.10 -0.25 -27.87
N VAL A 734 -9.54 -1.02 -28.87
CA VAL A 734 -9.31 -2.47 -28.96
C VAL A 734 -8.63 -2.81 -30.29
N GLN A 735 -7.73 -3.78 -30.26
CA GLN A 735 -7.09 -4.35 -31.44
C GLN A 735 -7.53 -5.81 -31.62
N PRO A 736 -7.71 -6.30 -32.86
CA PRO A 736 -8.14 -7.68 -33.09
C PRO A 736 -7.03 -8.68 -32.75
N THR A 737 -7.39 -9.66 -31.93
CA THR A 737 -6.62 -10.91 -31.82
C THR A 737 -6.74 -11.67 -33.16
N ASP A 738 -5.61 -12.18 -33.67
CA ASP A 738 -5.49 -12.91 -34.94
C ASP A 738 -6.09 -12.22 -36.19
N GLY A 739 -6.33 -10.90 -36.13
CA GLY A 739 -6.87 -10.11 -37.24
C GLY A 739 -8.40 -10.16 -37.40
N ASP A 740 -9.15 -10.79 -36.49
CA ASP A 740 -10.61 -10.78 -36.53
C ASP A 740 -11.19 -9.42 -36.08
N MET A 741 -11.36 -8.52 -37.03
CA MET A 741 -12.04 -7.23 -36.85
C MET A 741 -13.49 -7.35 -36.36
N THR A 742 -14.14 -8.50 -36.57
CA THR A 742 -15.50 -8.76 -36.08
C THR A 742 -15.49 -8.97 -34.57
N GLN A 743 -14.50 -9.70 -34.06
CA GLN A 743 -14.30 -9.87 -32.62
C GLN A 743 -13.91 -8.56 -31.95
N ALA A 744 -12.96 -7.80 -32.52
CA ALA A 744 -12.59 -6.47 -31.99
C ALA A 744 -13.78 -5.49 -31.93
N MET A 745 -14.75 -5.62 -32.85
CA MET A 745 -15.98 -4.84 -32.82
C MET A 745 -16.92 -5.26 -31.66
N ALA A 746 -17.04 -6.56 -31.38
CA ALA A 746 -17.76 -7.05 -30.20
C ALA A 746 -17.12 -6.53 -28.91
N ASP A 747 -15.79 -6.66 -28.83
CA ASP A 747 -15.00 -6.27 -27.67
C ASP A 747 -15.13 -4.78 -27.35
N VAL A 748 -14.98 -3.91 -28.36
CA VAL A 748 -15.05 -2.45 -28.16
C VAL A 748 -16.47 -1.97 -27.81
N LEU A 749 -17.51 -2.62 -28.34
CA LEU A 749 -18.91 -2.28 -28.01
C LEU A 749 -19.24 -2.67 -26.57
N LEU A 750 -18.85 -3.88 -26.13
CA LEU A 750 -19.01 -4.31 -24.74
C LEU A 750 -18.19 -3.45 -23.77
N ALA A 751 -16.98 -3.04 -24.15
CA ALA A 751 -16.17 -2.10 -23.39
C ALA A 751 -16.87 -0.73 -23.23
N CYS A 752 -17.46 -0.19 -24.30
CA CYS A 752 -18.18 1.09 -24.23
C CYS A 752 -19.40 1.01 -23.29
N GLU A 753 -20.13 -0.10 -23.31
CA GLU A 753 -21.25 -0.32 -22.37
C GLU A 753 -20.76 -0.47 -20.92
N ALA A 754 -19.65 -1.16 -20.69
CA ALA A 754 -19.07 -1.34 -19.36
C ALA A 754 -18.54 -0.02 -18.76
N VAL A 755 -17.90 0.84 -19.56
CA VAL A 755 -17.49 2.19 -19.13
C VAL A 755 -18.71 3.08 -18.88
N ALA A 756 -19.70 3.07 -19.78
CA ALA A 756 -20.92 3.87 -19.62
C ALA A 756 -21.69 3.50 -18.34
N ASP A 757 -21.72 2.21 -18.00
CA ASP A 757 -22.32 1.71 -16.77
C ASP A 757 -21.50 2.06 -15.52
N ALA A 758 -20.18 1.85 -15.54
CA ALA A 758 -19.29 2.10 -14.40
C ALA A 758 -19.20 3.58 -14.01
N GLU A 759 -19.25 4.49 -14.99
CA GLU A 759 -19.10 5.94 -14.80
C GLU A 759 -20.40 6.74 -14.96
N ASP A 760 -21.53 6.05 -15.18
CA ASP A 760 -22.84 6.63 -15.55
C ASP A 760 -22.79 7.59 -16.76
N SER A 761 -21.84 7.37 -17.68
CA SER A 761 -21.62 8.26 -18.82
C SER A 761 -22.67 8.08 -19.91
N ALA A 762 -23.38 9.17 -20.22
CA ALA A 762 -24.33 9.23 -21.32
C ALA A 762 -23.69 9.02 -22.71
N VAL A 763 -22.39 9.29 -22.86
CA VAL A 763 -21.64 9.15 -24.12
C VAL A 763 -20.26 8.53 -23.89
N VAL A 764 -19.98 7.42 -24.56
CA VAL A 764 -18.65 6.78 -24.58
C VAL A 764 -18.23 6.53 -26.02
N TYR A 765 -16.96 6.77 -26.33
CA TYR A 765 -16.40 6.51 -27.66
C TYR A 765 -15.57 5.23 -27.67
N GLY A 766 -15.55 4.55 -28.81
CA GLY A 766 -14.78 3.33 -29.03
C GLY A 766 -14.09 3.34 -30.40
N ILE A 767 -12.95 2.66 -30.48
CA ILE A 767 -12.25 2.39 -31.74
C ILE A 767 -11.80 0.92 -31.75
N ALA A 768 -12.12 0.19 -32.81
CA ALA A 768 -11.51 -1.09 -33.13
C ALA A 768 -10.63 -0.94 -34.38
N THR A 769 -9.38 -1.41 -34.36
CA THR A 769 -8.49 -1.31 -35.52
C THR A 769 -7.38 -2.35 -35.60
N ASP A 770 -7.10 -2.82 -36.82
CA ASP A 770 -5.95 -3.65 -37.19
C ASP A 770 -4.81 -2.83 -37.84
N CYS A 771 -4.88 -1.50 -37.70
CA CYS A 771 -4.13 -0.42 -38.37
C CYS A 771 -4.55 -0.09 -39.82
N LEU A 772 -5.07 -1.03 -40.59
CA LEU A 772 -5.49 -0.80 -41.99
C LEU A 772 -7.00 -0.56 -42.10
N SER A 773 -7.77 -1.20 -41.23
CA SER A 773 -9.21 -1.05 -41.04
C SER A 773 -9.49 -0.39 -39.70
N TRP A 774 -10.39 0.58 -39.66
CA TRP A 774 -10.74 1.35 -38.47
C TRP A 774 -12.26 1.43 -38.35
N VAL A 775 -12.79 0.96 -37.22
CA VAL A 775 -14.20 1.10 -36.85
C VAL A 775 -14.30 2.09 -35.70
N PHE A 776 -14.99 3.20 -35.91
CA PHE A 776 -15.27 4.21 -34.90
C PHE A 776 -16.67 3.99 -34.33
N VAL A 777 -16.80 4.18 -33.02
CA VAL A 777 -18.02 3.97 -32.26
C VAL A 777 -18.29 5.20 -31.39
N LYS A 778 -19.55 5.65 -31.33
CA LYS A 778 -20.07 6.57 -30.32
C LYS A 778 -21.32 5.94 -29.72
N ARG A 779 -21.19 5.44 -28.50
CA ARG A 779 -22.28 4.85 -27.71
C ARG A 779 -23.02 5.99 -27.01
N GLU A 780 -24.32 6.12 -27.25
CA GLU A 780 -25.24 7.01 -26.52
C GLU A 780 -26.30 6.19 -25.76
N ARG A 781 -27.12 6.83 -24.91
CA ARG A 781 -28.15 6.15 -24.09
C ARG A 781 -29.21 5.39 -24.90
N SER A 782 -29.59 5.90 -26.07
CA SER A 782 -30.67 5.31 -26.89
C SER A 782 -30.20 4.56 -28.13
N HIS A 783 -28.99 4.83 -28.62
CA HIS A 783 -28.45 4.27 -29.86
C HIS A 783 -26.91 4.32 -29.88
N ILE A 784 -26.30 3.74 -30.92
CA ILE A 784 -24.85 3.68 -31.13
C ILE A 784 -24.57 4.14 -32.56
N LEU A 785 -23.70 5.14 -32.73
CA LEU A 785 -23.23 5.57 -34.06
C LEU A 785 -21.96 4.82 -34.43
N THR A 786 -21.85 4.34 -35.67
CA THR A 786 -20.65 3.68 -36.18
C THR A 786 -20.18 4.21 -37.54
N ALA A 787 -18.86 4.25 -37.73
CA ALA A 787 -18.21 4.58 -39.00
C ALA A 787 -17.07 3.60 -39.30
N GLU A 788 -16.88 3.27 -40.57
CA GLU A 788 -15.78 2.42 -41.05
C GLU A 788 -14.85 3.26 -41.94
N MET A 789 -13.54 3.14 -41.75
CA MET A 789 -12.51 3.81 -42.55
C MET A 789 -11.37 2.86 -42.87
N SER A 790 -10.77 3.01 -44.06
CA SER A 790 -9.56 2.28 -44.44
C SER A 790 -8.37 3.22 -44.66
N VAL A 791 -7.22 2.79 -44.15
CA VAL A 791 -5.91 3.37 -44.41
C VAL A 791 -5.30 2.61 -45.58
N GLN A 792 -4.80 3.33 -46.58
CA GLN A 792 -4.27 2.73 -47.79
C GLN A 792 -2.75 2.65 -47.73
N VAL A 793 -2.20 1.61 -48.37
CA VAL A 793 -0.76 1.44 -48.59
C VAL A 793 -0.44 1.92 -50.00
N GLY A 794 0.54 2.82 -50.14
CA GLY A 794 0.98 3.36 -51.43
C GLY A 794 1.90 2.41 -52.21
N ASP A 795 2.24 2.78 -53.44
CA ASP A 795 3.18 2.02 -54.29
C ASP A 795 4.58 1.89 -53.67
N ASP A 796 4.95 2.82 -52.79
CA ASP A 796 6.18 2.81 -51.99
C ASP A 796 6.12 1.86 -50.77
N ARG A 797 5.00 1.14 -50.60
CA ARG A 797 4.67 0.26 -49.48
C ARG A 797 4.53 0.94 -48.10
N HIS A 798 4.32 2.25 -48.06
CA HIS A 798 4.06 3.00 -46.83
C HIS A 798 2.58 3.36 -46.71
N LEU A 799 2.10 3.66 -45.50
CA LEU A 799 0.75 4.17 -45.29
C LEU A 799 0.62 5.56 -45.95
N THR A 800 -0.43 5.78 -46.74
CA THR A 800 -0.57 7.05 -47.47
C THR A 800 -0.92 8.19 -46.50
N PRO A 801 -0.20 9.34 -46.54
CA PRO A 801 -0.40 10.43 -45.59
C PRO A 801 -1.84 10.93 -45.52
N GLU A 802 -2.53 11.01 -46.67
CA GLU A 802 -3.94 11.41 -46.74
C GLU A 802 -4.85 10.45 -45.95
N SER A 803 -4.65 9.14 -46.06
CA SER A 803 -5.53 8.18 -45.38
C SER A 803 -5.28 8.11 -43.87
N VAL A 804 -4.02 8.25 -43.44
CA VAL A 804 -3.64 8.43 -42.03
C VAL A 804 -4.19 9.74 -41.47
N GLN A 805 -4.10 10.85 -42.22
CA GLN A 805 -4.64 12.15 -41.82
C GLN A 805 -6.14 12.07 -41.55
N ARG A 806 -6.93 11.44 -42.44
CA ARG A 806 -8.38 11.30 -42.22
C ARG A 806 -8.69 10.56 -40.91
N VAL A 807 -7.97 9.48 -40.60
CA VAL A 807 -8.13 8.74 -39.33
C VAL A 807 -7.78 9.62 -38.14
N ALA A 808 -6.62 10.29 -38.18
CA ALA A 808 -6.15 11.13 -37.09
C ALA A 808 -7.11 12.31 -36.81
N GLU A 809 -7.61 12.98 -37.85
CA GLU A 809 -8.59 14.06 -37.75
C GLU A 809 -9.93 13.62 -37.16
N THR A 810 -10.38 12.37 -37.41
CA THR A 810 -11.59 11.79 -36.80
C THR A 810 -11.38 11.59 -35.29
N ILE A 811 -10.26 10.99 -34.88
CA ILE A 811 -9.93 10.79 -33.45
C ILE A 811 -9.81 12.15 -32.74
N HIS A 812 -9.18 13.13 -33.40
CA HIS A 812 -9.04 14.49 -32.86
C HIS A 812 -10.40 15.18 -32.67
N ALA A 813 -11.33 15.02 -33.61
CA ALA A 813 -12.70 15.54 -33.46
C ALA A 813 -13.44 14.88 -32.29
N MET A 814 -13.33 13.55 -32.11
CA MET A 814 -13.93 12.83 -30.98
C MET A 814 -13.44 13.37 -29.63
N LEU A 815 -12.15 13.70 -29.51
CA LEU A 815 -11.58 14.32 -28.31
C LEU A 815 -11.98 15.80 -28.11
N MET A 816 -12.40 16.49 -29.17
CA MET A 816 -12.69 17.93 -29.18
C MET A 816 -14.17 18.29 -28.99
N VAL A 817 -15.06 17.29 -28.87
CA VAL A 817 -16.46 17.52 -28.52
C VAL A 817 -16.54 18.04 -27.09
N MET A 818 -16.78 19.34 -26.94
CA MET A 818 -17.25 19.89 -25.66
C MET A 818 -18.73 19.52 -25.51
N ASN A 819 -19.06 18.79 -24.44
CA ASN A 819 -20.45 18.64 -24.02
C ASN A 819 -21.04 20.04 -23.77
N LYS A 820 -22.20 20.31 -24.39
CA LYS A 820 -22.98 21.54 -24.23
C LYS A 820 -24.04 21.35 -23.15
#